data_AF-A0A1J4KM84-F1
#
_entry.id   AF-A0A1J4KM84-F1
#
_cell.length_a   1.000
_cell.length_b   1.000
_cell.length_c   1.000
_cell.angle_alpha   90.00
_cell.angle_beta   90.00
_cell.angle_gamma   90.00
#
_symmetry.space_group_name_H-M   'P 1'
#
loop_
_entity.id
_entity.type
_entity.pdbx_description
1 polymer ?
#
loop_
_entity_poly.entity_id
_entity_poly.type
_entity_poly.pdbx_seq_one_letter_code
_entity_poly.pdbx_strand_id
1 'polypeptide(L)'
;MFSYQSFDPQCTDQMNNDDITNMHQLQQEIDRLREENNTLRTQFNEVSSMSDQLETIHQQNIQLTKQIRIANSERDDLQRRLDISLQRNEEIKKQREQEKITPTIIKNTHDDKSIIEKERIQWQNEKNALTLKNSELLQLLTNEQNKNAEIQKSITSLISTSNNYFQTSFSTIQEISSYIGQSPRPPCRLGTPRKDPEISKSTIDSLNQKIKKQRSEIKELKKLYNMSEQHSTQIQNETKKSKEEADNIITELEGKLTQLQHNFQLQELQSHHELQMRDNQIRNLQDTIHELQQKQSDTQSDYSKGEFSTNEINFMKKQLQSYKDKVHEYNKTLTQMKHENSQLQSQLSEANNSAETIKKRLANSETNGTNLLAENENIKCSLSTLQIEYDKLQEQYQTSISQIQSLESSSKQNETNQLETQSKIDKLNNSVSILESACEKYKNETRTLYDERDKIITILQKENNLLKSYEVCFRKLSDENKSIKKNLHAEQFKISNQIVKQEEIDIPYTSWFCKEFPSELCNMINDTAKNNSLPITTKLRYILAIIAKFYNKKLKDCETEHEDSTKYDNQKIKVLEQLLEKLSGIDKFTNVSVEALLSDPSKIVNISSSIDQIKVTIEEKESEITKVNDILLSIYTKLSVTTKEEALNTLDRLIHTLEQLKNQVDHQKVKMNKQKKEFATFKSVCLSQQKEIEDIVNDQQEQYSKMVQERDELLAKLKETELANNTLSTDISRLNNEHKESLNIHEKKCDEVMSSMKSQIDEVKNQYSQELNSKDQQIMDMQQKIQQQEKEIIQWKRTAELLKKSKIEKDNQLIEVTTKAQEMERTRQEKLAREKASLKAQFEQLVNHTKAKNEELRKLVLKTTKSLEETQKRNKELVSSCTQLSIENQQHQAKIEGMKEELEREHRLMDTKLKASVMSIELQTQNNIEELKSQYDLEKRNIFGYIATSFRQFFNASSILNEDSFKSLVDTVHAELLRLAKQDLTLRKILGITPAESIESHISKLLLDMYQSS
;
A
#
# COMPACT_ATOMS: atom_id res chain seq x y z
N MET A 1 1.19 61.61 46.72
CA MET A 1 0.10 62.58 46.95
C MET A 1 0.50 63.36 48.20
N PHE A 2 0.44 64.70 48.18
CA PHE A 2 1.12 65.61 49.13
C PHE A 2 2.66 65.54 49.03
N SER A 3 3.44 66.58 48.68
CA SER A 3 3.39 68.05 48.90
C SER A 3 3.83 68.49 50.31
N TYR A 4 4.38 69.71 50.37
CA TYR A 4 5.10 70.42 51.44
C TYR A 4 6.62 70.25 51.45
N GLN A 5 7.46 71.29 51.53
CA GLN A 5 7.41 72.73 51.17
C GLN A 5 8.82 73.25 51.51
N SER A 6 9.33 74.22 50.76
CA SER A 6 10.54 74.96 51.13
C SER A 6 10.28 75.95 52.27
N PHE A 7 11.22 76.09 53.22
CA PHE A 7 11.45 77.36 53.91
C PHE A 7 12.94 77.53 54.20
N ASP A 8 13.44 78.72 53.85
CA ASP A 8 14.81 79.22 54.07
C ASP A 8 14.71 80.45 55.02
N PRO A 9 15.77 81.15 55.44
CA PRO A 9 16.12 81.12 56.86
C PRO A 9 16.20 82.52 57.51
N GLN A 10 15.57 82.72 58.67
CA GLN A 10 15.89 83.84 59.57
C GLN A 10 15.21 83.71 60.93
N CYS A 11 15.96 83.30 61.95
CA CYS A 11 15.96 83.98 63.25
C CYS A 11 17.19 83.50 64.04
N THR A 12 18.16 84.40 64.26
CA THR A 12 19.27 84.14 65.17
C THR A 12 18.84 84.36 66.62
N ASP A 13 19.70 83.87 67.51
CA ASP A 13 19.87 84.27 68.91
C ASP A 13 19.09 83.50 69.99
N GLN A 14 19.89 82.81 70.83
CA GLN A 14 19.56 82.26 72.15
C GLN A 14 18.64 81.03 72.22
N MET A 15 19.06 79.92 71.60
CA MET A 15 18.78 78.59 72.17
C MET A 15 19.88 78.24 73.20
N ASN A 16 19.49 77.69 74.35
CA ASN A 16 20.44 77.36 75.42
C ASN A 16 21.38 76.22 74.99
N ASN A 17 22.57 76.17 75.59
CA ASN A 17 23.52 75.09 75.36
C ASN A 17 22.93 73.71 75.78
N ASP A 18 22.03 73.72 76.75
CA ASP A 18 21.24 72.55 77.17
C ASP A 18 20.26 72.09 76.09
N ASP A 19 19.64 73.00 75.32
CA ASP A 19 18.72 72.63 74.24
C ASP A 19 19.46 72.00 73.06
N ILE A 20 20.67 72.49 72.74
CA ILE A 20 21.55 71.90 71.72
C ILE A 20 22.02 70.50 72.17
N THR A 21 22.35 70.35 73.45
CA THR A 21 22.77 69.06 74.03
C THR A 21 21.61 68.06 74.05
N ASN A 22 20.40 68.49 74.45
CA ASN A 22 19.18 67.69 74.37
C ASN A 22 18.83 67.31 72.93
N MET A 23 18.96 68.24 71.97
CA MET A 23 18.73 67.95 70.55
C MET A 23 19.72 66.89 70.02
N HIS A 24 20.99 66.95 70.44
CA HIS A 24 21.99 65.94 70.08
C HIS A 24 21.69 64.56 70.70
N GLN A 25 21.21 64.51 71.95
CA GLN A 25 20.79 63.26 72.60
C GLN A 25 19.52 62.68 71.94
N LEU A 26 18.54 63.52 71.64
CA LEU A 26 17.34 63.15 70.87
C LEU A 26 17.71 62.65 69.46
N GLN A 27 18.68 63.27 68.79
CA GLN A 27 19.14 62.83 67.48
C GLN A 27 19.87 61.48 67.57
N GLN A 28 20.73 61.26 68.58
CA GLN A 28 21.35 59.96 68.83
C GLN A 28 20.32 58.87 69.13
N GLU A 29 19.30 59.14 69.94
CA GLU A 29 18.25 58.17 70.25
C GLU A 29 17.33 57.94 69.03
N ILE A 30 17.06 58.94 68.19
CA ILE A 30 16.37 58.78 66.90
C ILE A 30 17.17 57.88 65.95
N ASP A 31 18.48 58.08 65.84
CA ASP A 31 19.31 57.29 64.94
C ASP A 31 19.52 55.86 65.47
N ARG A 32 19.63 55.67 66.79
CA ARG A 32 19.57 54.34 67.43
C ARG A 32 18.22 53.65 67.20
N LEU A 33 17.10 54.35 67.40
CA LEU A 33 15.76 53.80 67.17
C LEU A 33 15.53 53.48 65.69
N ARG A 34 16.15 54.22 64.75
CA ARG A 34 16.17 53.88 63.32
C ARG A 34 16.99 52.61 63.04
N GLU A 35 18.13 52.44 63.69
CA GLU A 35 18.96 51.23 63.56
C GLU A 35 18.26 50.00 64.15
N GLU A 36 17.61 50.13 65.31
CA GLU A 36 16.72 49.11 65.87
C GLU A 36 15.52 48.82 64.92
N ASN A 37 14.89 49.85 64.33
CA ASN A 37 13.80 49.65 63.35
C ASN A 37 14.28 48.92 62.09
N ASN A 38 15.46 49.24 61.57
CA ASN A 38 16.04 48.58 60.41
C ASN A 38 16.43 47.12 60.73
N THR A 39 16.92 46.86 61.94
CA THR A 39 17.20 45.50 62.41
C THR A 39 15.92 44.69 62.54
N LEU A 40 14.86 45.26 63.14
CA LEU A 40 13.54 44.63 63.23
C LEU A 40 12.90 44.39 61.84
N ARG A 41 13.06 45.33 60.90
CA ARG A 41 12.63 45.13 59.50
C ARG A 41 13.40 44.01 58.80
N THR A 42 14.70 43.90 59.05
CA THR A 42 15.53 42.83 58.50
C THR A 42 15.11 41.48 59.07
N GLN A 43 14.95 41.37 60.39
CA GLN A 43 14.42 40.18 61.07
C GLN A 43 13.00 39.83 60.60
N PHE A 44 12.13 40.81 60.37
CA PHE A 44 10.78 40.58 59.84
C PHE A 44 10.79 40.04 58.40
N ASN A 45 11.71 40.53 57.56
CA ASN A 45 11.90 40.04 56.20
C ASN A 45 12.50 38.62 56.19
N GLU A 46 13.43 38.33 57.12
CA GLU A 46 13.96 36.98 57.34
C GLU A 46 12.86 36.01 57.81
N VAL A 47 12.01 36.42 58.77
CA VAL A 47 10.87 35.62 59.24
C VAL A 47 9.83 35.40 58.13
N SER A 48 9.55 36.41 57.28
CA SER A 48 8.68 36.24 56.11
C SER A 48 9.29 35.24 55.10
N SER A 49 10.59 35.36 54.80
CA SER A 49 11.31 34.42 53.94
C SER A 49 11.31 32.99 54.50
N MET A 50 11.49 32.83 55.82
CA MET A 50 11.33 31.54 56.49
C MET A 50 9.90 31.01 56.39
N SER A 51 8.88 31.87 56.45
CA SER A 51 7.48 31.49 56.27
C SER A 51 7.20 30.97 54.86
N ASP A 52 7.72 31.63 53.82
CA ASP A 52 7.60 31.19 52.42
C ASP A 52 8.32 29.84 52.18
N GLN A 53 9.47 29.64 52.82
CA GLN A 53 10.18 28.35 52.81
C GLN A 53 9.38 27.26 53.56
N LEU A 54 8.75 27.59 54.69
CA LEU A 54 7.90 26.67 55.46
C LEU A 54 6.66 26.25 54.67
N GLU A 55 6.01 27.19 53.98
CA GLU A 55 4.88 26.95 53.08
C GLU A 55 5.31 26.05 51.90
N THR A 56 6.48 26.32 51.31
CA THR A 56 7.06 25.46 50.26
C THR A 56 7.31 24.03 50.75
N ILE A 57 7.87 23.87 51.96
CA ILE A 57 8.08 22.56 52.60
C ILE A 57 6.74 21.89 52.93
N HIS A 58 5.71 22.66 53.32
CA HIS A 58 4.38 22.13 53.59
C HIS A 58 3.73 21.58 52.31
N GLN A 59 3.79 22.33 51.21
CA GLN A 59 3.30 21.89 49.90
C GLN A 59 4.05 20.65 49.39
N GLN A 60 5.37 20.59 49.56
CA GLN A 60 6.17 19.40 49.25
C GLN A 60 5.75 18.19 50.10
N ASN A 61 5.51 18.37 51.41
CA ASN A 61 5.02 17.31 52.29
C ASN A 61 3.61 16.82 51.90
N ILE A 62 2.71 17.71 51.48
CA ILE A 62 1.39 17.34 50.92
C ILE A 62 1.57 16.51 49.65
N GLN A 63 2.46 16.93 48.74
CA GLN A 63 2.72 16.22 47.49
C GLN A 63 3.36 14.85 47.71
N LEU A 64 4.35 14.74 48.59
CA LEU A 64 4.96 13.47 49.00
C LEU A 64 3.95 12.55 49.70
N THR A 65 3.09 13.08 50.58
CA THR A 65 2.00 12.31 51.20
C THR A 65 1.02 11.77 50.16
N LYS A 66 0.70 12.55 49.13
CA LYS A 66 -0.15 12.11 48.01
C LYS A 66 0.54 11.02 47.18
N GLN A 67 1.83 11.15 46.89
CA GLN A 67 2.62 10.13 46.20
C GLN A 67 2.72 8.82 47.01
N ILE A 68 2.95 8.90 48.32
CA ILE A 68 2.97 7.74 49.23
C ILE A 68 1.61 7.02 49.23
N ARG A 69 0.49 7.75 49.23
CA ARG A 69 -0.85 7.15 49.12
C ARG A 69 -1.05 6.41 47.79
N ILE A 70 -0.62 7.01 46.67
CA ILE A 70 -0.69 6.38 45.34
C ILE A 70 0.19 5.12 45.30
N ALA A 71 1.46 5.22 45.69
CA ALA A 71 2.39 4.10 45.71
C ALA A 71 1.93 2.95 46.63
N ASN A 72 1.31 3.26 47.79
CA ASN A 72 0.69 2.24 48.63
C ASN A 72 -0.53 1.60 47.95
N SER A 73 -1.39 2.36 47.26
CA SER A 73 -2.51 1.77 46.52
C SER A 73 -2.07 0.89 45.34
N GLU A 74 -0.99 1.26 44.65
CA GLU A 74 -0.37 0.45 43.59
C GLU A 74 0.27 -0.82 44.17
N ARG A 75 1.00 -0.70 45.29
CA ARG A 75 1.55 -1.86 46.01
C ARG A 75 0.44 -2.82 46.45
N ASP A 76 -0.67 -2.31 46.97
CA ASP A 76 -1.78 -3.12 47.46
C ASP A 76 -2.57 -3.77 46.31
N ASP A 77 -2.70 -3.13 45.15
CA ASP A 77 -3.20 -3.77 43.91
C ASP A 77 -2.26 -4.87 43.41
N LEU A 78 -0.95 -4.57 43.32
CA LEU A 78 0.07 -5.54 42.90
C LEU A 78 0.13 -6.74 43.86
N GLN A 79 -0.02 -6.52 45.17
CA GLN A 79 -0.12 -7.60 46.15
C GLN A 79 -1.38 -8.44 45.93
N ARG A 80 -2.56 -7.84 45.77
CA ARG A 80 -3.78 -8.59 45.44
C ARG A 80 -3.65 -9.39 44.14
N ARG A 81 -3.03 -8.82 43.11
CA ARG A 81 -2.79 -9.50 41.83
C ARG A 81 -1.78 -10.64 41.97
N LEU A 82 -0.76 -10.48 42.82
CA LEU A 82 0.17 -11.54 43.18
C LEU A 82 -0.56 -12.67 43.94
N ASP A 83 -1.39 -12.34 44.94
CA ASP A 83 -2.15 -13.30 45.73
C ASP A 83 -3.15 -14.07 44.85
N ILE A 84 -3.88 -13.40 43.95
CA ILE A 84 -4.75 -14.04 42.94
C ILE A 84 -3.93 -14.96 42.00
N SER A 85 -2.74 -14.53 41.59
CA SER A 85 -1.85 -15.34 40.73
C SER A 85 -1.31 -16.56 41.46
N LEU A 86 -0.93 -16.43 42.73
CA LEU A 86 -0.51 -17.54 43.59
C LEU A 86 -1.65 -18.52 43.85
N GLN A 87 -2.84 -18.03 44.20
CA GLN A 87 -4.03 -18.85 44.37
C GLN A 87 -4.39 -19.60 43.07
N ARG A 88 -4.35 -18.92 41.91
CA ARG A 88 -4.59 -19.57 40.61
C ARG A 88 -3.51 -20.61 40.28
N ASN A 89 -2.26 -20.38 40.66
CA ASN A 89 -1.19 -21.38 40.51
C ASN A 89 -1.38 -22.58 41.46
N GLU A 90 -1.86 -22.37 42.68
CA GLU A 90 -2.26 -23.48 43.57
C GLU A 90 -3.47 -24.26 43.03
N GLU A 91 -4.46 -23.57 42.47
CA GLU A 91 -5.62 -24.20 41.80
C GLU A 91 -5.17 -25.02 40.59
N ILE A 92 -4.30 -24.48 39.72
CA ILE A 92 -3.71 -25.22 38.58
C ILE A 92 -2.86 -26.41 39.06
N LYS A 93 -2.16 -26.27 40.19
CA LYS A 93 -1.38 -27.36 40.79
C LYS A 93 -2.29 -28.47 41.33
N LYS A 94 -3.35 -28.11 42.07
CA LYS A 94 -4.40 -29.03 42.53
C LYS A 94 -5.12 -29.71 41.36
N GLN A 95 -5.42 -28.97 40.28
CA GLN A 95 -5.97 -29.53 39.05
C GLN A 95 -5.01 -30.55 38.43
N ARG A 96 -3.72 -30.25 38.27
CA ARG A 96 -2.72 -31.21 37.78
C ARG A 96 -2.53 -32.43 38.68
N GLU A 97 -2.72 -32.29 39.99
CA GLU A 97 -2.66 -33.41 40.94
C GLU A 97 -3.96 -34.25 40.93
N GLN A 98 -5.11 -33.66 40.63
CA GLN A 98 -6.39 -34.36 40.39
C GLN A 98 -6.44 -35.05 39.00
N GLU A 99 -5.88 -34.44 37.96
CA GLU A 99 -5.75 -34.99 36.60
C GLU A 99 -4.90 -36.27 36.56
N LYS A 100 -3.99 -36.46 37.51
CA LYS A 100 -3.20 -37.70 37.65
C LYS A 100 -4.02 -38.91 38.12
N ILE A 101 -5.26 -38.74 38.58
CA ILE A 101 -6.01 -39.78 39.31
C ILE A 101 -7.30 -40.23 38.60
N THR A 102 -7.82 -39.52 37.58
CA THR A 102 -9.17 -39.82 37.04
C THR A 102 -9.27 -39.81 35.49
N PRO A 103 -9.37 -40.97 34.82
CA PRO A 103 -9.47 -41.08 33.35
C PRO A 103 -10.91 -40.99 32.83
N THR A 104 -11.69 -39.97 33.20
CA THR A 104 -13.15 -39.94 32.91
C THR A 104 -13.71 -38.59 32.41
N ILE A 105 -12.88 -37.60 32.06
CA ILE A 105 -13.33 -36.28 31.56
C ILE A 105 -12.91 -36.04 30.11
N ILE A 106 -13.39 -36.90 29.19
CA ILE A 106 -13.18 -36.74 27.74
C ILE A 106 -14.40 -36.12 27.04
N LYS A 107 -15.57 -36.05 27.68
CA LYS A 107 -16.83 -35.64 27.01
C LYS A 107 -17.04 -34.12 26.85
N ASN A 108 -16.49 -33.27 27.71
CA ASN A 108 -16.73 -31.82 27.64
C ASN A 108 -15.67 -31.04 26.84
N THR A 109 -14.63 -31.71 26.32
CA THR A 109 -13.61 -31.08 25.45
C THR A 109 -13.83 -31.37 23.97
N HIS A 110 -14.95 -32.01 23.60
CA HIS A 110 -15.23 -32.38 22.21
C HIS A 110 -15.86 -31.23 21.41
N ASP A 111 -16.76 -30.46 22.01
CA ASP A 111 -17.48 -29.40 21.31
C ASP A 111 -16.58 -28.19 20.99
N ASP A 112 -15.80 -27.72 21.96
CA ASP A 112 -14.81 -26.64 21.72
C ASP A 112 -13.73 -27.06 20.70
N LYS A 113 -13.28 -28.33 20.74
CA LYS A 113 -12.37 -28.87 19.70
C LYS A 113 -13.05 -28.99 18.34
N SER A 114 -14.34 -29.30 18.28
CA SER A 114 -15.13 -29.35 17.04
C SER A 114 -15.28 -27.96 16.42
N ILE A 115 -15.49 -26.93 17.23
CA ILE A 115 -15.54 -25.52 16.77
C ILE A 115 -14.16 -25.07 16.28
N ILE A 116 -13.11 -25.27 17.08
CA ILE A 116 -11.72 -24.91 16.70
C ILE A 116 -11.26 -25.68 15.46
N GLU A 117 -11.61 -26.96 15.31
CA GLU A 117 -11.24 -27.74 14.11
C GLU A 117 -12.04 -27.30 12.88
N LYS A 118 -13.31 -26.89 13.02
CA LYS A 118 -14.08 -26.28 11.92
C LYS A 118 -13.51 -24.94 11.49
N GLU A 119 -13.19 -24.06 12.43
CA GLU A 119 -12.53 -22.78 12.13
C GLU A 119 -11.15 -23.02 11.51
N ARG A 120 -10.36 -23.97 12.03
CA ARG A 120 -9.07 -24.36 11.46
C ARG A 120 -9.21 -24.90 10.03
N ILE A 121 -10.23 -25.71 9.74
CA ILE A 121 -10.51 -26.20 8.37
C ILE A 121 -10.95 -25.04 7.48
N GLN A 122 -11.77 -24.10 7.97
CA GLN A 122 -12.19 -22.92 7.23
C GLN A 122 -10.99 -22.02 6.88
N TRP A 123 -10.15 -21.67 7.86
CA TRP A 123 -8.91 -20.91 7.64
C TRP A 123 -7.91 -21.66 6.75
N GLN A 124 -7.82 -22.99 6.85
CA GLN A 124 -6.98 -23.80 5.96
C GLN A 124 -7.50 -23.77 4.52
N ASN A 125 -8.82 -23.84 4.32
CA ASN A 125 -9.44 -23.76 2.99
C ASN A 125 -9.30 -22.36 2.39
N GLU A 126 -9.50 -21.30 3.17
CA GLU A 126 -9.34 -19.91 2.74
C GLU A 126 -7.88 -19.58 2.43
N LYS A 127 -6.94 -20.07 3.25
CA LYS A 127 -5.50 -20.04 2.95
C LYS A 127 -5.17 -20.79 1.66
N ASN A 128 -5.75 -21.97 1.43
CA ASN A 128 -5.54 -22.73 0.20
C ASN A 128 -6.11 -21.99 -1.02
N ALA A 129 -7.28 -21.36 -0.91
CA ALA A 129 -7.88 -20.55 -1.97
C ALA A 129 -7.05 -19.30 -2.29
N LEU A 130 -6.53 -18.59 -1.27
CA LEU A 130 -5.61 -17.47 -1.43
C LEU A 130 -4.26 -17.92 -2.03
N THR A 131 -3.77 -19.11 -1.65
CA THR A 131 -2.54 -19.70 -2.22
C THR A 131 -2.74 -20.05 -3.69
N LEU A 132 -3.87 -20.64 -4.05
CA LEU A 132 -4.24 -20.94 -5.44
C LEU A 132 -4.33 -19.64 -6.26
N LYS A 133 -5.06 -18.63 -5.76
CA LYS A 133 -5.19 -17.33 -6.42
C LYS A 133 -3.86 -16.58 -6.57
N ASN A 134 -2.95 -16.70 -5.58
CA ASN A 134 -1.58 -16.20 -5.73
C ASN A 134 -0.79 -17.00 -6.78
N SER A 135 -0.96 -18.31 -6.88
CA SER A 135 -0.32 -19.11 -7.94
C SER A 135 -0.82 -18.77 -9.34
N GLU A 136 -2.12 -18.50 -9.49
CA GLU A 136 -2.73 -18.00 -10.73
C GLU A 136 -2.21 -16.60 -11.11
N LEU A 137 -2.13 -15.68 -10.14
CA LEU A 137 -1.56 -14.34 -10.36
C LEU A 137 -0.06 -14.39 -10.70
N LEU A 138 0.71 -15.28 -10.07
CA LEU A 138 2.11 -15.52 -10.42
C LEU A 138 2.26 -16.15 -11.81
N GLN A 139 1.35 -17.04 -12.22
CA GLN A 139 1.35 -17.62 -13.55
C GLN A 139 0.99 -16.57 -14.63
N LEU A 140 0.00 -15.71 -14.35
CA LEU A 140 -0.32 -14.56 -15.21
C LEU A 140 0.85 -13.58 -15.32
N LEU A 141 1.49 -13.23 -14.19
CA LEU A 141 2.68 -12.37 -14.19
C LEU A 141 3.83 -13.00 -15.00
N THR A 142 4.05 -14.30 -14.86
CA THR A 142 5.07 -15.05 -15.60
C THR A 142 4.76 -15.08 -17.10
N ASN A 143 3.49 -15.23 -17.48
CA ASN A 143 3.05 -15.17 -18.88
C ASN A 143 3.27 -13.78 -19.49
N GLU A 144 2.96 -12.69 -18.78
CA GLU A 144 3.23 -11.33 -19.25
C GLU A 144 4.74 -11.00 -19.26
N GLN A 145 5.53 -11.53 -18.31
CA GLN A 145 6.99 -11.44 -18.36
C GLN A 145 7.58 -12.20 -19.56
N ASN A 146 7.05 -13.38 -19.89
CA ASN A 146 7.45 -14.14 -21.07
C ASN A 146 7.11 -13.41 -22.38
N LYS A 147 5.90 -12.85 -22.50
CA LYS A 147 5.52 -12.00 -23.65
C LYS A 147 6.45 -10.78 -23.78
N ASN A 148 6.74 -10.10 -22.67
CA ASN A 148 7.71 -9.00 -22.67
C ASN A 148 9.11 -9.47 -23.07
N ALA A 149 9.55 -10.66 -22.64
CA ALA A 149 10.83 -11.23 -23.05
C ALA A 149 10.85 -11.61 -24.55
N GLU A 150 9.75 -12.08 -25.12
CA GLU A 150 9.59 -12.33 -26.56
C GLU A 150 9.57 -11.04 -27.38
N ILE A 151 8.90 -10.01 -26.90
CA ILE A 151 8.94 -8.66 -27.49
C ILE A 151 10.36 -8.10 -27.42
N GLN A 152 11.07 -8.20 -26.29
CA GLN A 152 12.46 -7.76 -26.15
C GLN A 152 13.43 -8.57 -27.03
N LYS A 153 13.23 -9.89 -27.16
CA LYS A 153 13.97 -10.71 -28.15
C LYS A 153 13.69 -10.26 -29.58
N SER A 154 12.44 -9.94 -29.91
CA SER A 154 12.06 -9.44 -31.24
C SER A 154 12.67 -8.07 -31.53
N ILE A 155 12.66 -7.16 -30.55
CA ILE A 155 13.32 -5.84 -30.60
C ILE A 155 14.83 -6.02 -30.80
N THR A 156 15.47 -6.89 -30.03
CA THR A 156 16.92 -7.16 -30.10
C THR A 156 17.30 -7.84 -31.41
N SER A 157 16.46 -8.75 -31.92
CA SER A 157 16.62 -9.37 -33.23
C SER A 157 16.46 -8.35 -34.36
N LEU A 158 15.50 -7.43 -34.26
CA LEU A 158 15.30 -6.35 -35.22
C LEU A 158 16.50 -5.38 -35.22
N ILE A 159 17.02 -5.03 -34.04
CA ILE A 159 18.23 -4.21 -33.88
C ILE A 159 19.44 -4.95 -34.46
N SER A 160 19.68 -6.22 -34.11
CA SER A 160 20.79 -7.02 -34.64
C SER A 160 20.72 -7.20 -36.17
N THR A 161 19.53 -7.46 -36.71
CA THR A 161 19.33 -7.58 -38.16
C THR A 161 19.55 -6.25 -38.87
N SER A 162 19.09 -5.14 -38.28
CA SER A 162 19.34 -3.80 -38.81
C SER A 162 20.82 -3.42 -38.75
N ASN A 163 21.50 -3.76 -37.66
CA ASN A 163 22.94 -3.52 -37.48
C ASN A 163 23.77 -4.27 -38.53
N ASN A 164 23.42 -5.52 -38.82
CA ASN A 164 24.04 -6.31 -39.88
C ASN A 164 23.69 -5.78 -41.29
N TYR A 165 22.44 -5.39 -41.54
CA TYR A 165 21.98 -4.98 -42.87
C TYR A 165 22.49 -3.58 -43.28
N PHE A 166 22.53 -2.63 -42.35
CA PHE A 166 23.02 -1.26 -42.59
C PHE A 166 24.49 -1.05 -42.15
N GLN A 167 25.16 -2.09 -41.66
CA GLN A 167 26.57 -2.06 -41.18
C GLN A 167 26.87 -0.91 -40.19
N THR A 168 25.87 -0.55 -39.38
CA THR A 168 25.90 0.59 -38.45
C THR A 168 25.28 0.16 -37.13
N SER A 169 25.87 0.56 -36.00
CA SER A 169 25.41 0.13 -34.67
C SER A 169 24.29 1.03 -34.16
N PHE A 170 23.06 0.51 -34.17
CA PHE A 170 21.92 1.13 -33.49
C PHE A 170 21.72 0.51 -32.11
N SER A 171 21.37 1.36 -31.14
CA SER A 171 21.11 1.00 -29.74
C SER A 171 19.61 0.92 -29.44
N THR A 172 18.79 1.65 -30.20
CA THR A 172 17.33 1.74 -30.01
C THR A 172 16.57 1.69 -31.34
N ILE A 173 15.29 1.31 -31.31
CA ILE A 173 14.43 1.31 -32.51
C ILE A 173 14.18 2.74 -33.04
N GLN A 174 14.16 3.76 -32.17
CA GLN A 174 14.10 5.16 -32.58
C GLN A 174 15.27 5.56 -33.49
N GLU A 175 16.50 5.11 -33.19
CA GLU A 175 17.69 5.39 -34.01
C GLU A 175 17.57 4.76 -35.40
N ILE A 176 17.14 3.50 -35.49
CA ILE A 176 16.89 2.80 -36.77
C ILE A 176 15.85 3.56 -37.59
N SER A 177 14.72 3.94 -36.95
CA SER A 177 13.63 4.64 -37.62
C SER A 177 14.04 6.05 -38.09
N SER A 178 14.95 6.71 -37.36
CA SER A 178 15.51 8.02 -37.74
C SER A 178 16.53 7.89 -38.89
N TYR A 179 17.39 6.87 -38.85
CA TYR A 179 18.38 6.59 -39.89
C TYR A 179 17.73 6.25 -41.24
N ILE A 180 16.69 5.39 -41.22
CA ILE A 180 15.88 5.08 -42.41
C ILE A 180 15.16 6.33 -42.95
N GLY A 181 14.79 7.26 -42.07
CA GLY A 181 14.16 8.53 -42.43
C GLY A 181 15.08 9.56 -43.09
N GLN A 182 16.40 9.46 -42.91
CA GLN A 182 17.38 10.47 -43.34
C GLN A 182 18.28 10.06 -44.52
N SER A 183 18.29 8.78 -44.93
CA SER A 183 19.23 8.27 -45.95
C SER A 183 18.71 8.41 -47.41
N PRO A 184 19.45 9.06 -48.33
CA PRO A 184 19.11 9.14 -49.75
C PRO A 184 19.46 7.84 -50.50
N ARG A 185 18.53 7.33 -51.30
CA ARG A 185 18.65 6.04 -52.02
C ARG A 185 19.66 6.08 -53.19
N PRO A 186 20.60 5.12 -53.30
CA PRO A 186 21.28 4.77 -54.54
C PRO A 186 20.44 3.80 -55.41
N PRO A 187 20.73 3.66 -56.72
CA PRO A 187 19.91 2.89 -57.67
C PRO A 187 20.21 1.38 -57.74
N CYS A 188 19.26 0.63 -58.30
CA CYS A 188 19.21 -0.84 -58.36
C CYS A 188 20.35 -1.52 -59.15
N ARG A 189 20.69 -2.77 -58.78
CA ARG A 189 21.10 -3.84 -59.72
C ARG A 189 20.54 -5.21 -59.32
N LEU A 190 20.41 -6.10 -60.31
CA LEU A 190 19.79 -7.43 -60.25
C LEU A 190 20.81 -8.54 -59.91
N GLY A 191 20.34 -9.61 -59.25
CA GLY A 191 21.07 -10.88 -59.07
C GLY A 191 20.30 -11.90 -58.22
N THR A 192 20.10 -13.11 -58.74
CA THR A 192 19.49 -14.30 -58.08
C THR A 192 20.57 -15.41 -57.93
N PRO A 193 20.37 -16.60 -57.29
CA PRO A 193 19.16 -17.18 -56.63
C PRO A 193 19.39 -17.94 -55.28
N ARG A 194 18.29 -18.50 -54.70
CA ARG A 194 18.16 -19.56 -53.64
C ARG A 194 18.43 -19.14 -52.17
N LYS A 195 17.70 -19.63 -51.14
CA LYS A 195 16.52 -20.55 -51.03
C LYS A 195 15.79 -20.31 -49.67
N ASP A 196 14.46 -20.19 -49.71
CA ASP A 196 13.38 -20.70 -48.80
C ASP A 196 13.57 -20.97 -47.27
N PRO A 197 12.51 -20.83 -46.42
CA PRO A 197 11.14 -21.33 -46.70
C PRO A 197 9.92 -20.39 -46.53
N GLU A 198 9.06 -20.45 -47.55
CA GLU A 198 7.60 -20.68 -47.49
C GLU A 198 6.68 -19.75 -46.67
N ILE A 199 6.11 -18.75 -47.36
CA ILE A 199 4.71 -18.31 -47.18
C ILE A 199 4.05 -18.19 -48.56
N SER A 200 2.78 -18.62 -48.67
CA SER A 200 2.03 -18.75 -49.94
C SER A 200 2.13 -17.56 -50.91
N LYS A 201 2.45 -17.88 -52.17
CA LYS A 201 2.65 -16.94 -53.27
C LYS A 201 1.35 -16.21 -53.70
N SER A 202 0.18 -16.85 -53.57
CA SER A 202 -1.11 -16.20 -53.89
C SER A 202 -1.45 -15.06 -52.91
N THR A 203 -1.11 -15.25 -51.63
CA THR A 203 -1.26 -14.21 -50.61
C THR A 203 -0.33 -13.03 -50.90
N ILE A 204 0.93 -13.31 -51.26
CA ILE A 204 1.94 -12.32 -51.61
C ILE A 204 1.52 -11.50 -52.84
N ASP A 205 0.97 -12.12 -53.89
CA ASP A 205 0.53 -11.36 -55.07
C ASP A 205 -0.73 -10.52 -54.80
N SER A 206 -1.69 -11.01 -54.00
CA SER A 206 -2.83 -10.20 -53.54
C SER A 206 -2.40 -9.03 -52.66
N LEU A 207 -1.39 -9.23 -51.79
CA LEU A 207 -0.80 -8.21 -50.95
C LEU A 207 0.01 -7.22 -51.78
N ASN A 208 0.77 -7.66 -52.78
CA ASN A 208 1.48 -6.77 -53.70
C ASN A 208 0.50 -5.93 -54.52
N GLN A 209 -0.64 -6.47 -54.93
CA GLN A 209 -1.67 -5.71 -55.65
C GLN A 209 -2.36 -4.70 -54.72
N LYS A 210 -2.69 -5.08 -53.47
CA LYS A 210 -3.17 -4.15 -52.42
C LYS A 210 -2.14 -3.08 -52.07
N ILE A 211 -0.86 -3.43 -51.89
CA ILE A 211 0.25 -2.51 -51.60
C ILE A 211 0.48 -1.57 -52.79
N LYS A 212 0.33 -2.03 -54.04
CA LYS A 212 0.43 -1.18 -55.23
C LYS A 212 -0.73 -0.18 -55.28
N LYS A 213 -1.96 -0.62 -54.98
CA LYS A 213 -3.15 0.23 -54.87
C LYS A 213 -3.03 1.26 -53.73
N GLN A 214 -2.62 0.81 -52.55
CA GLN A 214 -2.34 1.67 -51.39
C GLN A 214 -1.18 2.64 -51.66
N ARG A 215 -0.16 2.25 -52.46
CA ARG A 215 0.91 3.17 -52.86
C ARG A 215 0.45 4.21 -53.88
N SER A 216 -0.50 3.91 -54.77
CA SER A 216 -1.15 4.94 -55.59
C SER A 216 -2.06 5.84 -54.73
N GLU A 217 -2.89 5.27 -53.87
CA GLU A 217 -3.77 6.01 -52.93
C GLU A 217 -2.93 6.92 -52.00
N ILE A 218 -1.80 6.47 -51.46
CA ILE A 218 -0.88 7.30 -50.66
C ILE A 218 -0.20 8.39 -51.50
N LYS A 219 0.10 8.14 -52.78
CA LYS A 219 0.70 9.15 -53.67
C LYS A 219 -0.32 10.22 -54.07
N GLU A 220 -1.57 9.82 -54.24
CA GLU A 220 -2.72 10.70 -54.50
C GLU A 220 -3.12 11.49 -53.25
N LEU A 221 -3.19 10.85 -52.08
CA LEU A 221 -3.33 11.49 -50.77
C LEU A 221 -2.21 12.48 -50.47
N LYS A 222 -0.95 12.18 -50.83
CA LYS A 222 0.14 13.17 -50.72
C LYS A 222 -0.02 14.35 -51.69
N LYS A 223 -0.56 14.12 -52.90
CA LYS A 223 -0.87 15.21 -53.83
C LYS A 223 -2.02 16.08 -53.30
N LEU A 224 -3.08 15.46 -52.80
CA LEU A 224 -4.21 16.14 -52.14
C LEU A 224 -3.78 16.86 -50.87
N TYR A 225 -2.89 16.28 -50.05
CA TYR A 225 -2.33 16.93 -48.88
C TYR A 225 -1.54 18.19 -49.28
N ASN A 226 -0.62 18.10 -50.24
CA ASN A 226 0.14 19.26 -50.70
C ASN A 226 -0.77 20.34 -51.32
N MET A 227 -1.82 19.97 -52.07
CA MET A 227 -2.80 20.94 -52.58
C MET A 227 -3.64 21.54 -51.45
N SER A 228 -4.01 20.77 -50.43
CA SER A 228 -4.73 21.25 -49.24
C SER A 228 -3.86 22.15 -48.36
N GLU A 229 -2.55 21.89 -48.30
CA GLU A 229 -1.56 22.72 -47.59
C GLU A 229 -1.37 24.05 -48.34
N GLN A 230 -1.23 24.01 -49.67
CA GLN A 230 -1.23 25.21 -50.52
C GLN A 230 -2.54 26.01 -50.37
N HIS A 231 -3.70 25.36 -50.43
CA HIS A 231 -4.99 26.01 -50.25
C HIS A 231 -5.18 26.56 -48.83
N SER A 232 -4.62 25.90 -47.80
CA SER A 232 -4.60 26.41 -46.42
C SER A 232 -3.73 27.67 -46.33
N THR A 233 -2.54 27.70 -46.94
CA THR A 233 -1.71 28.92 -46.99
C THR A 233 -2.37 30.04 -47.80
N GLN A 234 -3.13 29.71 -48.85
CA GLN A 234 -3.89 30.69 -49.62
C GLN A 234 -5.04 31.28 -48.79
N ILE A 235 -5.88 30.45 -48.15
CA ILE A 235 -6.92 30.92 -47.21
C ILE A 235 -6.29 31.75 -46.09
N GLN A 236 -5.14 31.35 -45.55
CA GLN A 236 -4.46 32.09 -44.49
C GLN A 236 -4.01 33.49 -44.96
N ASN A 237 -3.53 33.61 -46.20
CA ASN A 237 -3.18 34.88 -46.82
C ASN A 237 -4.42 35.74 -47.16
N GLU A 238 -5.49 35.14 -47.66
CA GLU A 238 -6.76 35.82 -47.94
C GLU A 238 -7.44 36.29 -46.64
N THR A 239 -7.40 35.49 -45.58
CA THR A 239 -7.88 35.86 -44.23
C THR A 239 -7.04 37.00 -43.64
N LYS A 240 -5.72 36.99 -43.86
CA LYS A 240 -4.83 38.08 -43.45
C LYS A 240 -5.14 39.37 -44.20
N LYS A 241 -5.33 39.30 -45.52
CA LYS A 241 -5.69 40.43 -46.37
C LYS A 241 -7.08 40.99 -46.02
N SER A 242 -8.06 40.12 -45.77
CA SER A 242 -9.40 40.51 -45.31
C SER A 242 -9.38 41.15 -43.92
N LYS A 243 -8.50 40.71 -43.01
CA LYS A 243 -8.27 41.41 -41.73
C LYS A 243 -7.63 42.78 -41.93
N GLU A 244 -6.59 42.89 -42.75
CA GLU A 244 -5.97 44.18 -43.09
C GLU A 244 -6.98 45.15 -43.74
N GLU A 245 -7.87 44.66 -44.61
CA GLU A 245 -8.98 45.43 -45.19
C GLU A 245 -10.02 45.82 -44.12
N ALA A 246 -10.39 44.92 -43.20
CA ALA A 246 -11.30 45.23 -42.10
C ALA A 246 -10.71 46.25 -41.12
N ASP A 247 -9.44 46.13 -40.75
CA ASP A 247 -8.72 47.05 -39.86
C ASP A 247 -8.58 48.45 -40.50
N ASN A 248 -8.37 48.52 -41.82
CA ASN A 248 -8.40 49.77 -42.59
C ASN A 248 -9.80 50.41 -42.61
N ILE A 249 -10.87 49.60 -42.75
CA ILE A 249 -12.26 50.10 -42.69
C ILE A 249 -12.60 50.56 -41.26
N ILE A 250 -12.16 49.85 -40.23
CA ILE A 250 -12.33 50.25 -38.83
C ILE A 250 -11.64 51.59 -38.57
N THR A 251 -10.38 51.75 -38.97
CA THR A 251 -9.68 53.04 -38.81
C THR A 251 -10.29 54.18 -39.64
N GLU A 252 -10.84 53.91 -40.83
CA GLU A 252 -11.59 54.91 -41.60
C GLU A 252 -12.92 55.30 -40.89
N LEU A 253 -13.62 54.33 -40.29
CA LEU A 253 -14.84 54.57 -39.51
C LEU A 253 -14.56 55.29 -38.19
N GLU A 254 -13.47 54.96 -37.49
CA GLU A 254 -13.01 55.68 -36.29
C GLU A 254 -12.61 57.13 -36.63
N GLY A 255 -11.96 57.35 -37.78
CA GLY A 255 -11.69 58.68 -38.31
C GLY A 255 -12.97 59.48 -38.59
N LYS A 256 -13.98 58.85 -39.21
CA LYS A 256 -15.30 59.47 -39.43
C LYS A 256 -16.06 59.72 -38.12
N LEU A 257 -15.96 58.81 -37.15
CA LEU A 257 -16.59 58.94 -35.83
C LEU A 257 -16.00 60.12 -35.07
N THR A 258 -14.67 60.23 -35.00
CA THR A 258 -13.99 61.36 -34.35
C THR A 258 -14.26 62.68 -35.07
N GLN A 259 -14.36 62.69 -36.41
CA GLN A 259 -14.75 63.88 -37.17
C GLN A 259 -16.22 64.29 -36.93
N LEU A 260 -17.15 63.33 -36.82
CA LEU A 260 -18.53 63.57 -36.41
C LEU A 260 -18.62 64.09 -34.97
N GLN A 261 -17.83 63.54 -34.06
CA GLN A 261 -17.80 63.93 -32.65
C GLN A 261 -17.25 65.36 -32.47
N HIS A 262 -16.21 65.72 -33.23
CA HIS A 262 -15.70 67.09 -33.31
C HIS A 262 -16.74 68.06 -33.92
N ASN A 263 -17.43 67.66 -35.01
CA ASN A 263 -18.48 68.48 -35.61
C ASN A 263 -19.67 68.67 -34.67
N PHE A 264 -20.05 67.65 -33.90
CA PHE A 264 -21.09 67.75 -32.87
C PHE A 264 -20.68 68.74 -31.77
N GLN A 265 -19.45 68.67 -31.25
CA GLN A 265 -18.92 69.65 -30.29
C GLN A 265 -18.89 71.07 -30.88
N LEU A 266 -18.55 71.21 -32.16
CA LEU A 266 -18.54 72.52 -32.83
C LEU A 266 -19.96 73.09 -32.96
N GLN A 267 -20.94 72.24 -33.28
CA GLN A 267 -22.35 72.61 -33.34
C GLN A 267 -22.93 72.93 -31.95
N GLU A 268 -22.54 72.18 -30.92
CA GLU A 268 -22.90 72.45 -29.52
C GLU A 268 -22.35 73.80 -29.05
N LEU A 269 -21.09 74.12 -29.39
CA LEU A 269 -20.48 75.44 -29.20
C LEU A 269 -21.22 76.56 -29.96
N GLN A 270 -21.65 76.31 -31.20
CA GLN A 270 -22.43 77.27 -31.99
C GLN A 270 -23.81 77.51 -31.37
N SER A 271 -24.55 76.46 -31.00
CA SER A 271 -25.84 76.59 -30.31
C SER A 271 -25.70 77.24 -28.94
N HIS A 272 -24.61 76.99 -28.20
CA HIS A 272 -24.33 77.69 -26.95
C HIS A 272 -24.03 79.18 -27.17
N HIS A 273 -23.27 79.53 -28.22
CA HIS A 273 -23.03 80.93 -28.58
C HIS A 273 -24.31 81.63 -29.06
N GLU A 274 -25.15 80.95 -29.84
CA GLU A 274 -26.48 81.47 -30.22
C GLU A 274 -27.38 81.66 -29.01
N LEU A 275 -27.43 80.71 -28.08
CA LEU A 275 -28.14 80.85 -26.80
C LEU A 275 -27.60 82.05 -26.01
N GLN A 276 -26.29 82.21 -25.88
CA GLN A 276 -25.69 83.36 -25.20
C GLN A 276 -26.01 84.69 -25.90
N MET A 277 -26.07 84.72 -27.23
CA MET A 277 -26.51 85.88 -28.01
C MET A 277 -28.01 86.16 -27.83
N ARG A 278 -28.85 85.12 -27.73
CA ARG A 278 -30.27 85.25 -27.39
C ARG A 278 -30.47 85.71 -25.95
N ASP A 279 -29.70 85.22 -24.99
CA ASP A 279 -29.72 85.68 -23.60
C ASP A 279 -29.26 87.13 -23.47
N ASN A 280 -28.27 87.56 -24.25
CA ASN A 280 -27.87 88.96 -24.33
C ASN A 280 -28.96 89.83 -25.00
N GLN A 281 -29.66 89.31 -26.02
CA GLN A 281 -30.83 89.98 -26.60
C GLN A 281 -32.01 90.05 -25.60
N ILE A 282 -32.26 88.98 -24.84
CA ILE A 282 -33.28 88.92 -23.79
C ILE A 282 -32.91 89.90 -22.68
N ARG A 283 -31.65 89.99 -22.26
CA ARG A 283 -31.18 90.97 -21.27
C ARG A 283 -31.35 92.40 -21.78
N ASN A 284 -30.94 92.71 -23.01
CA ASN A 284 -31.18 94.03 -23.61
C ASN A 284 -32.68 94.36 -23.77
N LEU A 285 -33.53 93.36 -24.02
CA LEU A 285 -34.98 93.51 -24.05
C LEU A 285 -35.58 93.67 -22.65
N GLN A 286 -35.01 93.01 -21.64
CA GLN A 286 -35.37 93.21 -20.23
C GLN A 286 -34.93 94.59 -19.74
N ASP A 287 -33.76 95.07 -20.15
CA ASP A 287 -33.25 96.41 -19.83
C ASP A 287 -34.10 97.50 -20.52
N THR A 288 -34.52 97.31 -21.78
CA THR A 288 -35.48 98.22 -22.43
C THR A 288 -36.89 98.12 -21.87
N ILE A 289 -37.34 96.94 -21.42
CA ILE A 289 -38.60 96.79 -20.66
C ILE A 289 -38.48 97.48 -19.29
N HIS A 290 -37.32 97.43 -18.64
CA HIS A 290 -37.06 98.13 -17.38
C HIS A 290 -37.01 99.65 -17.59
N GLU A 291 -36.38 100.15 -18.66
CA GLU A 291 -36.42 101.57 -19.05
C GLU A 291 -37.83 102.04 -19.44
N LEU A 292 -38.66 101.19 -20.02
CA LEU A 292 -40.06 101.50 -20.34
C LEU A 292 -40.96 101.45 -19.10
N GLN A 293 -40.78 100.48 -18.21
CA GLN A 293 -41.50 100.39 -16.93
C GLN A 293 -41.10 101.52 -15.97
N GLN A 294 -39.86 102.01 -16.03
CA GLN A 294 -39.38 103.16 -15.26
C GLN A 294 -39.79 104.52 -15.88
N LYS A 295 -40.41 104.54 -17.07
CA LYS A 295 -40.95 105.73 -17.75
C LYS A 295 -42.48 105.72 -17.88
N GLN A 296 -43.18 104.84 -17.18
CA GLN A 296 -44.64 104.68 -17.27
C GLN A 296 -45.40 104.98 -15.96
N SER A 297 -44.89 105.94 -15.18
CA SER A 297 -45.59 106.52 -14.03
C SER A 297 -45.53 108.05 -14.02
N ASP A 298 -45.91 108.68 -15.14
CA ASP A 298 -46.47 110.04 -15.12
C ASP A 298 -47.37 110.28 -16.36
N THR A 299 -48.60 110.72 -16.10
CA THR A 299 -49.66 111.05 -17.07
C THR A 299 -49.23 112.19 -18.02
N GLN A 300 -49.84 112.37 -19.21
CA GLN A 300 -50.98 113.28 -19.36
C GLN A 300 -51.71 113.23 -20.72
N SER A 301 -52.82 113.96 -20.76
CA SER A 301 -53.94 113.99 -21.73
C SER A 301 -53.74 114.77 -23.05
N ASP A 302 -54.64 114.48 -23.99
CA ASP A 302 -55.26 115.38 -24.99
C ASP A 302 -54.53 115.86 -26.29
N TYR A 303 -54.90 115.17 -27.38
CA TYR A 303 -55.63 115.68 -28.57
C TYR A 303 -55.10 116.79 -29.52
N SER A 304 -55.21 116.45 -30.82
CA SER A 304 -55.57 117.30 -32.00
C SER A 304 -54.42 118.15 -32.64
N LYS A 305 -54.48 118.61 -33.92
CA LYS A 305 -55.61 119.19 -34.69
C LYS A 305 -55.31 119.40 -36.21
N GLY A 306 -56.35 119.58 -37.03
CA GLY A 306 -56.38 120.42 -38.26
C GLY A 306 -56.22 119.75 -39.66
N GLU A 307 -56.75 120.29 -40.78
CA GLU A 307 -57.78 121.34 -41.00
C GLU A 307 -58.17 121.51 -42.52
N PHE A 308 -59.38 122.06 -42.81
CA PHE A 308 -59.86 122.68 -44.10
C PHE A 308 -59.97 121.85 -45.42
N SER A 309 -60.80 122.15 -46.45
CA SER A 309 -61.74 123.28 -46.72
C SER A 309 -62.96 122.92 -47.63
N THR A 310 -63.91 123.85 -47.79
CA THR A 310 -65.17 123.80 -48.56
C THR A 310 -65.13 124.58 -49.90
N ASN A 311 -66.07 124.29 -50.85
CA ASN A 311 -66.66 125.30 -51.76
C ASN A 311 -67.91 124.80 -52.52
N GLU A 312 -68.76 125.73 -52.98
CA GLU A 312 -70.22 125.53 -53.00
C GLU A 312 -71.00 125.68 -54.33
N ILE A 313 -72.16 125.02 -54.36
CA ILE A 313 -73.47 125.47 -54.89
C ILE A 313 -73.68 125.74 -56.40
N ASN A 314 -72.66 125.80 -57.27
CA ASN A 314 -72.89 125.76 -58.74
C ASN A 314 -72.42 124.49 -59.47
N PHE A 315 -71.73 123.56 -58.78
CA PHE A 315 -71.44 122.21 -59.31
C PHE A 315 -72.52 121.17 -58.97
N MET A 316 -73.60 121.53 -58.24
CA MET A 316 -74.72 120.60 -58.01
C MET A 316 -75.39 120.14 -59.33
N LYS A 317 -75.06 120.83 -60.44
CA LYS A 317 -75.32 120.52 -61.86
C LYS A 317 -74.37 119.49 -62.52
N LYS A 318 -73.51 118.81 -61.75
CA LYS A 318 -72.77 117.58 -62.12
C LYS A 318 -72.65 116.61 -60.93
N GLN A 319 -72.62 117.13 -59.70
CA GLN A 319 -72.53 116.33 -58.48
C GLN A 319 -73.70 115.37 -58.31
N LEU A 320 -74.95 115.71 -58.67
CA LEU A 320 -76.07 114.78 -58.47
C LEU A 320 -75.98 113.52 -59.37
N GLN A 321 -75.43 113.66 -60.57
CA GLN A 321 -75.15 112.52 -61.46
C GLN A 321 -73.91 111.76 -60.98
N SER A 322 -72.82 112.43 -60.60
CA SER A 322 -71.65 111.74 -60.06
C SER A 322 -71.89 111.14 -58.66
N TYR A 323 -72.87 111.61 -57.89
CA TYR A 323 -73.34 110.94 -56.68
C TYR A 323 -74.19 109.71 -57.02
N LYS A 324 -74.91 109.67 -58.14
CA LYS A 324 -75.60 108.45 -58.60
C LYS A 324 -74.59 107.39 -59.07
N ASP A 325 -73.58 107.82 -59.82
CA ASP A 325 -72.48 106.94 -60.26
C ASP A 325 -71.62 106.52 -59.06
N LYS A 326 -71.29 107.43 -58.13
CA LYS A 326 -70.65 107.09 -56.84
C LYS A 326 -71.53 106.23 -55.95
N VAL A 327 -72.86 106.33 -55.97
CA VAL A 327 -73.74 105.41 -55.22
C VAL A 327 -73.73 104.03 -55.89
N HIS A 328 -73.55 103.93 -57.20
CA HIS A 328 -73.33 102.64 -57.87
C HIS A 328 -71.93 102.07 -57.55
N GLU A 329 -70.90 102.91 -57.55
CA GLU A 329 -69.52 102.56 -57.18
C GLU A 329 -69.37 102.24 -55.68
N TYR A 330 -70.08 102.95 -54.80
CA TYR A 330 -70.21 102.65 -53.37
C TYR A 330 -71.05 101.41 -53.12
N ASN A 331 -72.07 101.11 -53.93
CA ASN A 331 -72.73 99.81 -53.86
C ASN A 331 -71.81 98.69 -54.33
N LYS A 332 -70.97 98.92 -55.35
CA LYS A 332 -69.96 97.97 -55.83
C LYS A 332 -68.88 97.71 -54.77
N THR A 333 -68.35 98.76 -54.14
CA THR A 333 -67.44 98.62 -52.99
C THR A 333 -68.15 98.06 -51.76
N LEU A 334 -69.43 98.34 -51.51
CA LEU A 334 -70.19 97.71 -50.42
C LEU A 334 -70.41 96.21 -50.67
N THR A 335 -70.65 95.79 -51.92
CA THR A 335 -70.70 94.36 -52.27
C THR A 335 -69.34 93.69 -52.20
N GLN A 336 -68.27 94.40 -52.58
CA GLN A 336 -66.90 93.90 -52.47
C GLN A 336 -66.47 93.79 -51.00
N MET A 337 -66.69 94.83 -50.18
CA MET A 337 -66.48 94.80 -48.73
C MET A 337 -67.35 93.74 -48.04
N LYS A 338 -68.57 93.47 -48.51
CA LYS A 338 -69.38 92.33 -48.02
C LYS A 338 -68.77 90.98 -48.41
N HIS A 339 -68.18 90.86 -49.59
CA HIS A 339 -67.48 89.65 -50.01
C HIS A 339 -66.19 89.44 -49.21
N GLU A 340 -65.38 90.49 -49.02
CA GLU A 340 -64.18 90.49 -48.19
C GLU A 340 -64.52 90.20 -46.72
N ASN A 341 -65.60 90.79 -46.17
CA ASN A 341 -66.07 90.48 -44.82
C ASN A 341 -66.56 89.03 -44.71
N SER A 342 -67.22 88.49 -45.75
CA SER A 342 -67.59 87.07 -45.81
C SER A 342 -66.36 86.14 -45.90
N GLN A 343 -65.30 86.55 -46.59
CA GLN A 343 -64.04 85.79 -46.64
C GLN A 343 -63.32 85.84 -45.29
N LEU A 344 -63.21 87.00 -44.66
CA LEU A 344 -62.66 87.16 -43.31
C LEU A 344 -63.45 86.38 -42.27
N GLN A 345 -64.78 86.29 -42.41
CA GLN A 345 -65.65 85.51 -41.54
C GLN A 345 -65.47 83.99 -41.76
N SER A 346 -65.17 83.54 -42.99
CA SER A 346 -64.74 82.16 -43.27
C SER A 346 -63.37 81.87 -42.64
N GLN A 347 -62.40 82.76 -42.82
CA GLN A 347 -61.04 82.64 -42.24
C GLN A 347 -61.07 82.65 -40.71
N LEU A 348 -61.95 83.44 -40.07
CA LEU A 348 -62.19 83.40 -38.63
C LEU A 348 -62.79 82.07 -38.16
N SER A 349 -63.68 81.47 -38.97
CA SER A 349 -64.24 80.14 -38.69
C SER A 349 -63.18 79.05 -38.81
N GLU A 350 -62.35 79.08 -39.85
CA GLU A 350 -61.21 78.18 -40.04
C GLU A 350 -60.16 78.34 -38.93
N ALA A 351 -59.84 79.58 -38.55
CA ALA A 351 -58.94 79.87 -37.43
C ALA A 351 -59.48 79.31 -36.11
N ASN A 352 -60.77 79.50 -35.80
CA ASN A 352 -61.40 78.91 -34.62
C ASN A 352 -61.37 77.38 -34.63
N ASN A 353 -61.69 76.74 -35.77
CA ASN A 353 -61.62 75.29 -35.91
C ASN A 353 -60.18 74.77 -35.71
N SER A 354 -59.17 75.51 -36.19
CA SER A 354 -57.75 75.19 -35.96
C SER A 354 -57.36 75.34 -34.49
N ALA A 355 -57.82 76.40 -33.82
CA ALA A 355 -57.56 76.65 -32.40
C ALA A 355 -58.21 75.59 -31.50
N GLU A 356 -59.44 75.16 -31.81
CA GLU A 356 -60.09 74.06 -31.08
C GLU A 356 -59.37 72.72 -31.30
N THR A 357 -58.85 72.48 -32.51
CA THR A 357 -58.04 71.29 -32.82
C THR A 357 -56.71 71.30 -32.04
N ILE A 358 -56.05 72.44 -31.93
CA ILE A 358 -54.84 72.61 -31.11
C ILE A 358 -55.18 72.39 -29.63
N LYS A 359 -56.29 72.94 -29.14
CA LYS A 359 -56.74 72.77 -27.74
C LYS A 359 -57.02 71.30 -27.39
N LYS A 360 -57.62 70.54 -28.32
CA LYS A 360 -57.80 69.08 -28.18
C LYS A 360 -56.46 68.33 -28.20
N ARG A 361 -55.50 68.72 -29.04
CA ARG A 361 -54.15 68.14 -29.02
C ARG A 361 -53.39 68.45 -27.73
N LEU A 362 -53.54 69.66 -27.17
CA LEU A 362 -52.94 70.06 -25.91
C LEU A 362 -53.47 69.19 -24.76
N ALA A 363 -54.80 69.06 -24.63
CA ALA A 363 -55.42 68.21 -23.63
C ALA A 363 -54.99 66.74 -23.75
N ASN A 364 -54.90 66.20 -24.97
CA ASN A 364 -54.39 64.83 -25.20
C ASN A 364 -52.90 64.70 -24.81
N SER A 365 -52.09 65.73 -25.03
CA SER A 365 -50.68 65.76 -24.61
C SER A 365 -50.52 65.85 -23.10
N GLU A 366 -51.39 66.62 -22.41
CA GLU A 366 -51.44 66.72 -20.95
C GLU A 366 -51.84 65.38 -20.33
N THR A 367 -52.87 64.70 -20.85
CA THR A 367 -53.26 63.37 -20.38
C THR A 367 -52.18 62.31 -20.63
N ASN A 368 -51.46 62.38 -21.75
CA ASN A 368 -50.31 61.50 -22.00
C ASN A 368 -49.16 61.81 -21.03
N GLY A 369 -48.90 63.08 -20.73
CA GLY A 369 -47.90 63.50 -19.74
C GLY A 369 -48.22 62.98 -18.33
N THR A 370 -49.48 63.05 -17.89
CA THR A 370 -49.90 62.49 -16.59
C THR A 370 -49.80 60.98 -16.54
N ASN A 371 -50.11 60.27 -17.65
CA ASN A 371 -49.95 58.81 -17.73
C ASN A 371 -48.48 58.40 -17.62
N LEU A 372 -47.58 59.09 -18.35
CA LEU A 372 -46.13 58.84 -18.28
C LEU A 372 -45.55 59.12 -16.89
N LEU A 373 -46.04 60.14 -16.17
CA LEU A 373 -45.64 60.41 -14.79
C LEU A 373 -46.09 59.29 -13.83
N ALA A 374 -47.31 58.77 -13.99
CA ALA A 374 -47.81 57.65 -13.20
C ALA A 374 -47.04 56.35 -13.48
N GLU A 375 -46.68 56.10 -14.74
CA GLU A 375 -45.84 54.97 -15.14
C GLU A 375 -44.41 55.08 -14.56
N ASN A 376 -43.83 56.28 -14.54
CA ASN A 376 -42.50 56.53 -13.98
C ASN A 376 -42.47 56.33 -12.45
N GLU A 377 -43.49 56.78 -11.70
CA GLU A 377 -43.59 56.45 -10.27
C GLU A 377 -43.84 54.96 -10.03
N ASN A 378 -44.60 54.25 -10.87
CA ASN A 378 -44.73 52.78 -10.78
C ASN A 378 -43.38 52.07 -10.99
N ILE A 379 -42.61 52.48 -12.00
CA ILE A 379 -41.25 51.93 -12.25
C ILE A 379 -40.34 52.19 -11.04
N LYS A 380 -40.39 53.39 -10.46
CA LYS A 380 -39.63 53.78 -9.27
C LYS A 380 -40.02 52.99 -8.01
N CYS A 381 -41.31 52.70 -7.80
CA CYS A 381 -41.76 51.78 -6.77
C CYS A 381 -41.27 50.34 -7.01
N SER A 382 -41.27 49.86 -8.26
CA SER A 382 -40.74 48.53 -8.60
C SER A 382 -39.23 48.42 -8.35
N LEU A 383 -38.46 49.47 -8.68
CA LEU A 383 -37.03 49.58 -8.39
C LEU A 383 -36.74 49.54 -6.89
N SER A 384 -37.51 50.30 -6.09
CA SER A 384 -37.39 50.27 -4.62
C SER A 384 -37.69 48.87 -4.04
N THR A 385 -38.66 48.16 -4.63
CA THR A 385 -39.01 46.79 -4.23
C THR A 385 -37.89 45.81 -4.58
N LEU A 386 -37.34 45.89 -5.81
CA LEU A 386 -36.18 45.09 -6.24
C LEU A 386 -34.94 45.35 -5.37
N GLN A 387 -34.71 46.59 -4.94
CA GLN A 387 -33.59 46.93 -4.06
C GLN A 387 -33.72 46.23 -2.70
N ILE A 388 -34.91 46.24 -2.10
CA ILE A 388 -35.17 45.54 -0.83
C ILE A 388 -34.99 44.02 -0.99
N GLU A 389 -35.42 43.44 -2.11
CA GLU A 389 -35.18 42.01 -2.39
C GLU A 389 -33.69 41.71 -2.59
N TYR A 390 -32.95 42.55 -3.30
CA TYR A 390 -31.51 42.45 -3.49
C TYR A 390 -30.76 42.50 -2.15
N ASP A 391 -31.06 43.49 -1.30
CA ASP A 391 -30.41 43.65 0.02
C ASP A 391 -30.68 42.43 0.92
N LYS A 392 -31.92 41.92 0.91
CA LYS A 392 -32.32 40.71 1.65
C LYS A 392 -31.64 39.45 1.13
N LEU A 393 -31.46 39.32 -0.19
CA LEU A 393 -30.75 38.20 -0.80
C LEU A 393 -29.25 38.26 -0.49
N GLN A 394 -28.67 39.46 -0.44
CA GLN A 394 -27.29 39.70 -0.03
C GLN A 394 -27.06 39.35 1.45
N GLU A 395 -28.00 39.67 2.36
CA GLU A 395 -27.94 39.26 3.76
C GLU A 395 -28.04 37.73 3.94
N GLN A 396 -28.92 37.07 3.18
CA GLN A 396 -29.01 35.61 3.15
C GLN A 396 -27.71 34.97 2.65
N TYR A 397 -27.13 35.48 1.56
CA TYR A 397 -25.86 35.02 1.02
C TYR A 397 -24.72 35.16 2.05
N GLN A 398 -24.64 36.28 2.76
CA GLN A 398 -23.60 36.51 3.76
C GLN A 398 -23.79 35.63 5.02
N THR A 399 -25.04 35.34 5.37
CA THR A 399 -25.38 34.35 6.41
C THR A 399 -24.94 32.95 5.99
N SER A 400 -25.18 32.55 4.74
CA SER A 400 -24.74 31.26 4.20
C SER A 400 -23.22 31.14 4.15
N ILE A 401 -22.49 32.20 3.76
CA ILE A 401 -21.01 32.23 3.84
C ILE A 401 -20.53 32.00 5.28
N SER A 402 -21.14 32.67 6.26
CA SER A 402 -20.78 32.54 7.67
C SER A 402 -21.02 31.12 8.20
N GLN A 403 -22.11 30.49 7.78
CA GLN A 403 -22.40 29.08 8.09
C GLN A 403 -21.36 28.15 7.45
N ILE A 404 -21.06 28.33 6.16
CA ILE A 404 -20.03 27.56 5.43
C ILE A 404 -18.67 27.67 6.14
N GLN A 405 -18.23 28.87 6.53
CA GLN A 405 -16.97 29.08 7.24
C GLN A 405 -16.92 28.36 8.61
N SER A 406 -18.04 28.29 9.34
CA SER A 406 -18.11 27.52 10.58
C SER A 406 -18.04 26.00 10.35
N LEU A 407 -18.69 25.51 9.29
CA LEU A 407 -18.64 24.11 8.87
C LEU A 407 -17.24 23.72 8.36
N GLU A 408 -16.57 24.58 7.59
CA GLU A 408 -15.18 24.39 7.17
C GLU A 408 -14.23 24.33 8.36
N SER A 409 -14.44 25.17 9.37
CA SER A 409 -13.65 25.17 10.61
C SER A 409 -13.86 23.88 11.41
N SER A 410 -15.10 23.42 11.54
CA SER A 410 -15.42 22.12 12.15
C SER A 410 -14.86 20.93 11.35
N SER A 411 -14.91 21.00 10.02
CA SER A 411 -14.33 19.99 9.13
C SER A 411 -12.82 19.86 9.32
N LYS A 412 -12.09 20.99 9.35
CA LYS A 412 -10.64 21.00 9.63
C LYS A 412 -10.31 20.44 11.01
N GLN A 413 -11.15 20.69 12.01
CA GLN A 413 -10.98 20.12 13.35
C GLN A 413 -11.23 18.61 13.37
N ASN A 414 -12.20 18.12 12.61
CA ASN A 414 -12.44 16.68 12.45
C ASN A 414 -11.31 15.99 11.65
N GLU A 415 -10.76 16.65 10.62
CA GLU A 415 -9.64 16.17 9.83
C GLU A 415 -8.35 16.06 10.65
N THR A 416 -8.06 17.04 11.51
CA THR A 416 -6.95 16.96 12.48
C THR A 416 -7.16 15.85 13.52
N ASN A 417 -8.38 15.68 14.04
CA ASN A 417 -8.72 14.54 14.90
C ASN A 417 -8.54 13.19 14.16
N GLN A 418 -8.90 13.11 12.87
CA GLN A 418 -8.71 11.92 12.06
C GLN A 418 -7.22 11.60 11.86
N LEU A 419 -6.38 12.61 11.56
CA LEU A 419 -4.92 12.46 11.47
C LEU A 419 -4.30 11.99 12.79
N GLU A 420 -4.77 12.50 13.94
CA GLU A 420 -4.34 12.01 15.25
C GLU A 420 -4.73 10.55 15.49
N THR A 421 -5.96 10.15 15.16
CA THR A 421 -6.39 8.76 15.29
C THR A 421 -5.63 7.83 14.36
N GLN A 422 -5.34 8.26 13.12
CA GLN A 422 -4.48 7.52 12.19
C GLN A 422 -3.06 7.34 12.77
N SER A 423 -2.46 8.40 13.32
CA SER A 423 -1.14 8.30 13.97
C SER A 423 -1.13 7.34 15.17
N LYS A 424 -2.24 7.25 15.92
CA LYS A 424 -2.42 6.26 17.00
C LYS A 424 -2.54 4.84 16.44
N ILE A 425 -3.29 4.65 15.34
CA ILE A 425 -3.41 3.37 14.62
C ILE A 425 -2.05 2.92 14.07
N ASP A 426 -1.28 3.80 13.43
CA ASP A 426 0.04 3.48 12.88
C ASP A 426 1.05 3.07 13.97
N LYS A 427 0.98 3.69 15.15
CA LYS A 427 1.77 3.28 16.33
C LYS A 427 1.36 1.90 16.84
N LEU A 428 0.06 1.61 16.88
CA LEU A 428 -0.45 0.29 17.26
C LEU A 428 -0.02 -0.78 16.25
N ASN A 429 -0.16 -0.53 14.95
CA ASN A 429 0.27 -1.42 13.88
C ASN A 429 1.78 -1.73 13.95
N ASN A 430 2.62 -0.71 14.19
CA ASN A 430 4.05 -0.92 14.42
C ASN A 430 4.32 -1.78 15.68
N SER A 431 3.57 -1.57 16.77
CA SER A 431 3.71 -2.41 17.97
C SER A 431 3.27 -3.86 17.74
N VAL A 432 2.21 -4.08 16.96
CA VAL A 432 1.74 -5.41 16.54
C VAL A 432 2.80 -6.09 15.67
N SER A 433 3.36 -5.40 14.68
CA SER A 433 4.43 -5.96 13.82
C SER A 433 5.69 -6.35 14.60
N ILE A 434 6.07 -5.59 15.64
CA ILE A 434 7.17 -5.94 16.54
C ILE A 434 6.83 -7.21 17.36
N LEU A 435 5.60 -7.31 17.87
CA LEU A 435 5.13 -8.49 18.61
C LEU A 435 5.02 -9.74 17.71
N GLU A 436 4.55 -9.59 16.47
CA GLU A 436 4.53 -10.66 15.46
C GLU A 436 5.95 -11.15 15.14
N SER A 437 6.91 -10.23 14.95
CA SER A 437 8.32 -10.57 14.75
C SER A 437 8.92 -11.31 15.96
N ALA A 438 8.55 -10.92 17.18
CA ALA A 438 8.96 -11.62 18.40
C ALA A 438 8.34 -13.02 18.49
N CYS A 439 7.03 -13.16 18.21
CA CYS A 439 6.34 -14.44 18.17
C CYS A 439 6.95 -15.40 17.13
N GLU A 440 7.27 -14.92 15.93
CA GLU A 440 7.90 -15.76 14.90
C GLU A 440 9.33 -16.16 15.28
N LYS A 441 10.09 -15.31 16.00
CA LYS A 441 11.38 -15.69 16.59
C LYS A 441 11.22 -16.81 17.63
N TYR A 442 10.31 -16.65 18.60
CA TYR A 442 10.07 -17.69 19.62
C TYR A 442 9.54 -19.00 19.03
N LYS A 443 8.74 -18.93 17.96
CA LYS A 443 8.26 -20.10 17.21
C LYS A 443 9.39 -20.82 16.49
N ASN A 444 10.34 -20.09 15.91
CA ASN A 444 11.54 -20.67 15.30
C ASN A 444 12.48 -21.27 16.36
N GLU A 445 12.69 -20.59 17.49
CA GLU A 445 13.46 -21.11 18.64
C GLU A 445 12.83 -22.40 19.21
N THR A 446 11.51 -22.41 19.39
CA THR A 446 10.74 -23.59 19.79
C THR A 446 10.91 -24.74 18.79
N ARG A 447 10.91 -24.44 17.49
CA ARG A 447 11.16 -25.44 16.44
C ARG A 447 12.57 -26.01 16.51
N THR A 448 13.60 -25.17 16.69
CA THR A 448 14.99 -25.65 16.85
C THR A 448 15.15 -26.51 18.11
N LEU A 449 14.48 -26.17 19.21
CA LEU A 449 14.48 -26.99 20.43
C LEU A 449 13.77 -28.34 20.23
N TYR A 450 12.70 -28.40 19.43
CA TYR A 450 12.10 -29.68 19.02
C TYR A 450 13.04 -30.51 18.14
N ASP A 451 13.70 -29.90 17.15
CA ASP A 451 14.66 -30.58 16.29
C ASP A 451 15.88 -31.10 17.10
N GLU A 452 16.33 -30.36 18.13
CA GLU A 452 17.37 -30.79 19.06
C GLU A 452 16.93 -31.93 19.98
N ARG A 453 15.72 -31.83 20.55
CA ARG A 453 15.11 -32.92 21.33
C ARG A 453 15.03 -34.20 20.52
N ASP A 454 14.62 -34.12 19.26
CA ASP A 454 14.43 -35.30 18.40
C ASP A 454 15.77 -35.90 17.95
N LYS A 455 16.83 -35.09 17.79
CA LYS A 455 18.21 -35.57 17.67
C LYS A 455 18.66 -36.31 18.94
N ILE A 456 18.39 -35.78 20.13
CA ILE A 456 18.74 -36.42 21.41
C ILE A 456 17.97 -37.75 21.58
N ILE A 457 16.67 -37.79 21.26
CA ILE A 457 15.89 -39.03 21.24
C ILE A 457 16.50 -40.07 20.28
N THR A 458 16.93 -39.63 19.09
CA THR A 458 17.59 -40.51 18.12
C THR A 458 18.93 -41.06 18.63
N ILE A 459 19.72 -40.23 19.34
CA ILE A 459 20.96 -40.66 19.98
C ILE A 459 20.68 -41.68 21.09
N LEU A 460 19.74 -41.38 22.01
CA LEU A 460 19.34 -42.29 23.08
C LEU A 460 18.81 -43.63 22.55
N GLN A 461 18.06 -43.63 21.44
CA GLN A 461 17.62 -44.87 20.79
C GLN A 461 18.80 -45.68 20.23
N LYS A 462 19.81 -45.03 19.62
CA LYS A 462 21.03 -45.69 19.14
C LYS A 462 21.86 -46.24 20.30
N GLU A 463 22.05 -45.48 21.37
CA GLU A 463 22.76 -45.92 22.57
C GLU A 463 22.06 -47.10 23.26
N ASN A 464 20.74 -47.07 23.37
CA ASN A 464 19.95 -48.16 23.97
C ASN A 464 19.99 -49.43 23.08
N ASN A 465 19.97 -49.28 21.76
CA ASN A 465 20.19 -50.41 20.84
C ASN A 465 21.61 -50.98 20.92
N LEU A 466 22.62 -50.13 21.08
CA LEU A 466 24.01 -50.54 21.31
C LEU A 466 24.17 -51.22 22.68
N LEU A 467 23.50 -50.72 23.72
CA LEU A 467 23.48 -51.35 25.04
C LEU A 467 22.85 -52.74 24.98
N LYS A 468 21.72 -52.90 24.28
CA LYS A 468 21.11 -54.22 24.02
C LYS A 468 22.04 -55.16 23.23
N SER A 469 22.79 -54.65 22.24
CA SER A 469 23.74 -55.49 21.51
C SER A 469 24.92 -55.91 22.40
N TYR A 470 25.40 -55.03 23.29
CA TYR A 470 26.37 -55.37 24.32
C TYR A 470 25.81 -56.34 25.36
N GLU A 471 24.55 -56.22 25.81
CA GLU A 471 23.92 -57.20 26.69
C GLU A 471 23.84 -58.58 26.04
N VAL A 472 23.45 -58.66 24.76
CA VAL A 472 23.43 -59.91 24.00
C VAL A 472 24.84 -60.46 23.85
N CYS A 473 25.85 -59.61 23.60
CA CYS A 473 27.25 -60.01 23.56
C CYS A 473 27.73 -60.52 24.93
N PHE A 474 27.39 -59.84 26.03
CA PHE A 474 27.71 -60.27 27.40
C PHE A 474 27.01 -61.58 27.77
N ARG A 475 25.76 -61.81 27.34
CA ARG A 475 25.08 -63.10 27.53
C ARG A 475 25.78 -64.20 26.74
N LYS A 476 26.08 -63.98 25.45
CA LYS A 476 26.85 -64.91 24.62
C LYS A 476 28.20 -65.21 25.25
N LEU A 477 29.00 -64.20 25.59
CA LEU A 477 30.29 -64.34 26.26
C LEU A 477 30.16 -64.99 27.65
N SER A 478 29.06 -64.82 28.38
CA SER A 478 28.82 -65.46 29.68
C SER A 478 28.46 -66.94 29.52
N ASP A 479 27.63 -67.28 28.54
CA ASP A 479 27.24 -68.66 28.22
C ASP A 479 28.36 -69.42 27.51
N GLU A 480 29.17 -68.72 26.69
CA GLU A 480 30.48 -69.16 26.24
C GLU A 480 31.44 -69.32 27.43
N ASN A 481 31.51 -68.42 28.41
CA ASN A 481 32.36 -68.62 29.59
C ASN A 481 31.90 -69.82 30.44
N LYS A 482 30.59 -70.08 30.54
CA LYS A 482 30.04 -71.29 31.20
C LYS A 482 30.35 -72.54 30.39
N SER A 483 30.23 -72.47 29.06
CA SER A 483 30.50 -73.58 28.14
C SER A 483 32.00 -73.86 28.05
N ILE A 484 32.85 -72.83 28.03
CA ILE A 484 34.30 -72.91 28.16
C ILE A 484 34.66 -73.38 29.55
N LYS A 485 34.05 -72.96 30.66
CA LYS A 485 34.34 -73.57 31.98
C LYS A 485 33.97 -75.05 32.03
N LYS A 486 32.85 -75.47 31.42
CA LYS A 486 32.49 -76.89 31.27
C LYS A 486 33.45 -77.64 30.33
N ASN A 487 33.80 -77.04 29.21
CA ASN A 487 34.68 -77.63 28.20
C ASN A 487 36.13 -77.64 28.66
N LEU A 488 36.59 -76.66 29.42
CA LEU A 488 37.92 -76.57 30.04
C LEU A 488 38.00 -77.51 31.24
N HIS A 489 36.91 -77.78 31.96
CA HIS A 489 36.85 -78.91 32.90
C HIS A 489 36.84 -80.28 32.17
N ALA A 490 36.27 -80.36 30.97
CA ALA A 490 36.30 -81.55 30.11
C ALA A 490 37.59 -81.68 29.26
N GLU A 491 38.35 -80.61 29.09
CA GLU A 491 39.60 -80.52 28.34
C GLU A 491 40.82 -80.48 29.26
N GLN A 492 40.71 -80.05 30.52
CA GLN A 492 41.63 -80.53 31.56
C GLN A 492 41.58 -82.07 31.68
N PHE A 493 40.52 -82.70 31.16
CA PHE A 493 40.37 -84.14 31.03
C PHE A 493 40.74 -84.72 29.63
N LYS A 494 41.06 -83.88 28.63
CA LYS A 494 41.35 -84.31 27.24
C LYS A 494 42.62 -83.71 26.61
N ILE A 495 42.95 -82.46 26.92
CA ILE A 495 44.27 -81.82 26.76
C ILE A 495 45.24 -82.35 27.83
N SER A 496 45.23 -83.67 28.01
CA SER A 496 46.47 -84.44 28.09
C SER A 496 47.03 -84.73 26.68
N ASN A 497 46.33 -84.36 25.58
CA ASN A 497 46.77 -84.54 24.20
C ASN A 497 46.45 -83.34 23.28
N GLN A 498 47.51 -82.73 22.73
CA GLN A 498 47.68 -82.12 21.40
C GLN A 498 46.69 -81.06 20.82
N ILE A 499 47.11 -79.79 20.89
CA ILE A 499 47.65 -78.99 19.75
C ILE A 499 46.84 -78.86 18.41
N VAL A 500 46.22 -77.67 18.22
CA VAL A 500 46.37 -76.71 17.08
C VAL A 500 45.64 -76.88 15.70
N LYS A 501 45.12 -75.72 15.23
CA LYS A 501 44.88 -75.18 13.84
C LYS A 501 43.49 -75.17 13.18
N GLN A 502 43.37 -74.21 12.25
CA GLN A 502 42.19 -73.71 11.51
C GLN A 502 42.10 -74.33 10.10
N GLU A 503 40.94 -74.25 9.44
CA GLU A 503 40.84 -74.38 7.96
C GLU A 503 39.60 -73.67 7.35
N GLU A 504 39.61 -73.50 6.02
CA GLU A 504 38.78 -72.57 5.22
C GLU A 504 37.47 -73.20 4.64
N ILE A 505 36.62 -72.39 3.97
CA ILE A 505 35.29 -72.80 3.44
C ILE A 505 35.17 -72.56 1.92
N ASP A 506 34.59 -73.54 1.21
CA ASP A 506 34.35 -73.57 -0.25
C ASP A 506 32.91 -73.11 -0.65
N ILE A 507 32.69 -72.68 -1.90
CA ILE A 507 31.42 -72.07 -2.37
C ILE A 507 30.47 -73.10 -3.03
N PRO A 508 29.20 -73.22 -2.59
CA PRO A 508 28.23 -74.17 -3.15
C PRO A 508 27.93 -74.00 -4.64
N TYR A 509 27.79 -75.14 -5.34
CA TYR A 509 27.52 -75.18 -6.79
C TYR A 509 26.17 -74.55 -7.21
N THR A 510 25.20 -74.42 -6.30
CA THR A 510 23.92 -73.74 -6.59
C THR A 510 24.06 -72.24 -6.80
N SER A 511 25.12 -71.61 -6.28
CA SER A 511 25.36 -70.16 -6.37
C SER A 511 25.74 -69.67 -7.77
N TRP A 512 25.96 -70.56 -8.74
CA TRP A 512 26.32 -70.21 -10.12
C TRP A 512 25.11 -70.07 -11.07
N PHE A 513 23.88 -70.35 -10.61
CA PHE A 513 22.66 -70.27 -11.43
C PHE A 513 21.79 -69.07 -11.07
N CYS A 514 21.46 -68.24 -12.05
CA CYS A 514 20.45 -67.18 -11.93
C CYS A 514 19.30 -67.44 -12.91
N LYS A 515 18.05 -67.43 -12.42
CA LYS A 515 16.85 -67.69 -13.25
C LYS A 515 16.47 -66.55 -14.20
N GLU A 516 17.04 -65.37 -14.03
CA GLU A 516 16.72 -64.18 -14.83
C GLU A 516 17.52 -64.09 -16.14
N PHE A 517 18.55 -64.92 -16.31
CA PHE A 517 19.26 -65.00 -17.58
C PHE A 517 18.53 -65.87 -18.61
N PRO A 518 18.56 -65.51 -19.91
CA PRO A 518 18.03 -66.36 -20.98
C PRO A 518 18.60 -67.78 -20.93
N SER A 519 17.78 -68.77 -21.28
CA SER A 519 18.15 -70.20 -21.19
C SER A 519 19.45 -70.55 -21.91
N GLU A 520 19.73 -69.91 -23.05
CA GLU A 520 20.98 -70.05 -23.81
C GLU A 520 22.22 -69.58 -23.03
N LEU A 521 22.12 -68.44 -22.33
CA LEU A 521 23.19 -67.92 -21.48
C LEU A 521 23.38 -68.78 -20.24
N CYS A 522 22.28 -69.23 -19.60
CA CYS A 522 22.33 -70.19 -18.50
C CYS A 522 23.09 -71.48 -18.88
N ASN A 523 22.88 -72.00 -20.09
CA ASN A 523 23.58 -73.20 -20.57
C ASN A 523 25.10 -72.96 -20.73
N MET A 524 25.52 -71.86 -21.35
CA MET A 524 26.96 -71.53 -21.48
C MET A 524 27.66 -71.31 -20.12
N ILE A 525 26.95 -70.73 -19.16
CA ILE A 525 27.44 -70.57 -17.78
C ILE A 525 27.57 -71.93 -17.09
N ASN A 526 26.59 -72.83 -17.28
CA ASN A 526 26.57 -74.18 -16.70
C ASN A 526 27.77 -75.03 -17.16
N ASP A 527 28.06 -75.02 -18.46
CA ASP A 527 29.20 -75.77 -19.04
C ASP A 527 30.55 -75.29 -18.47
N THR A 528 30.66 -74.00 -18.15
CA THR A 528 31.84 -73.42 -17.50
C THR A 528 31.87 -73.74 -16.00
N ALA A 529 30.73 -73.69 -15.30
CA ALA A 529 30.63 -73.95 -13.87
C ALA A 529 30.94 -75.42 -13.51
N LYS A 530 30.54 -76.38 -14.36
CA LYS A 530 30.77 -77.83 -14.20
C LYS A 530 32.24 -78.25 -14.28
N ASN A 531 33.11 -77.43 -14.86
CA ASN A 531 34.50 -77.82 -15.06
C ASN A 531 35.33 -77.69 -13.76
N ASN A 532 35.45 -78.77 -12.99
CA ASN A 532 36.13 -78.79 -11.69
C ASN A 532 37.67 -78.64 -11.73
N SER A 533 38.28 -78.58 -12.91
CA SER A 533 39.74 -78.36 -13.06
C SER A 533 40.17 -76.88 -12.98
N LEU A 534 39.22 -75.94 -12.83
CA LEU A 534 39.49 -74.49 -12.78
C LEU A 534 39.27 -73.90 -11.38
N PRO A 535 40.20 -73.09 -10.84
CA PRO A 535 40.01 -72.36 -9.59
C PRO A 535 38.78 -71.43 -9.62
N ILE A 536 38.12 -71.23 -8.48
CA ILE A 536 36.87 -70.46 -8.33
C ILE A 536 36.99 -69.03 -8.88
N THR A 537 38.11 -68.35 -8.60
CA THR A 537 38.42 -67.01 -9.12
C THR A 537 38.54 -66.98 -10.64
N THR A 538 39.05 -68.05 -11.25
CA THR A 538 39.11 -68.22 -12.71
C THR A 538 37.74 -68.54 -13.30
N LYS A 539 36.93 -69.38 -12.64
CA LYS A 539 35.53 -69.66 -13.01
C LYS A 539 34.69 -68.38 -13.04
N LEU A 540 34.74 -67.57 -11.99
CA LEU A 540 34.07 -66.26 -11.92
C LEU A 540 34.43 -65.36 -13.10
N ARG A 541 35.73 -65.23 -13.38
CA ARG A 541 36.22 -64.36 -14.48
C ARG A 541 35.74 -64.84 -15.85
N TYR A 542 35.73 -66.15 -16.09
CA TYR A 542 35.21 -66.72 -17.35
C TYR A 542 33.70 -66.56 -17.49
N ILE A 543 32.93 -66.81 -16.43
CA ILE A 543 31.47 -66.67 -16.44
C ILE A 543 31.07 -65.21 -16.70
N LEU A 544 31.72 -64.24 -16.05
CA LEU A 544 31.49 -62.82 -16.31
C LEU A 544 31.85 -62.41 -17.75
N ALA A 545 32.92 -62.98 -18.33
CA ALA A 545 33.28 -62.75 -19.73
C ALA A 545 32.28 -63.36 -20.72
N ILE A 546 31.66 -64.49 -20.40
CA ILE A 546 30.59 -65.12 -21.20
C ILE A 546 29.33 -64.24 -21.18
N ILE A 547 28.91 -63.75 -20.00
CA ILE A 547 27.78 -62.83 -19.85
C ILE A 547 28.03 -61.55 -20.69
N ALA A 548 29.20 -60.94 -20.56
CA ALA A 548 29.56 -59.74 -21.31
C ALA A 548 29.55 -59.97 -22.84
N LYS A 549 30.12 -61.09 -23.32
CA LYS A 549 30.10 -61.43 -24.75
C LYS A 549 28.69 -61.68 -25.28
N PHE A 550 27.83 -62.35 -24.53
CA PHE A 550 26.46 -62.65 -24.95
C PHE A 550 25.63 -61.38 -25.14
N TYR A 551 25.63 -60.49 -24.14
CA TYR A 551 24.87 -59.23 -24.25
C TYR A 551 25.47 -58.24 -25.24
N ASN A 552 26.81 -58.17 -25.40
CA ASN A 552 27.43 -57.37 -26.45
C ASN A 552 27.11 -57.88 -27.87
N LYS A 553 26.97 -59.20 -28.05
CA LYS A 553 26.47 -59.75 -29.32
C LYS A 553 25.01 -59.33 -29.54
N LYS A 554 24.15 -59.52 -28.52
CA LYS A 554 22.73 -59.18 -28.63
C LYS A 554 22.47 -57.69 -28.90
N LEU A 555 23.28 -56.80 -28.34
CA LEU A 555 23.24 -55.36 -28.64
C LEU A 555 23.56 -55.10 -30.12
N LYS A 556 24.62 -55.74 -30.65
CA LYS A 556 25.03 -55.58 -32.05
C LYS A 556 24.04 -56.17 -33.06
N ASP A 557 23.39 -57.27 -32.69
CA ASP A 557 22.31 -57.87 -33.47
C ASP A 557 21.06 -56.96 -33.48
N CYS A 558 20.72 -56.31 -32.36
CA CYS A 558 19.64 -55.29 -32.34
C CYS A 558 20.00 -53.98 -33.07
N GLU A 559 21.25 -53.53 -33.05
CA GLU A 559 21.70 -52.35 -33.81
C GLU A 559 21.56 -52.59 -35.33
N THR A 560 21.84 -53.82 -35.80
CA THR A 560 21.68 -54.18 -37.21
C THR A 560 20.21 -54.36 -37.63
N GLU A 561 19.35 -54.94 -36.79
CA GLU A 561 17.88 -54.91 -37.03
C GLU A 561 17.33 -53.48 -37.12
N HIS A 562 17.83 -52.55 -36.29
CA HIS A 562 17.38 -51.16 -36.32
C HIS A 562 17.80 -50.43 -37.60
N GLU A 563 19.04 -50.63 -38.09
CA GLU A 563 19.49 -50.06 -39.37
C GLU A 563 18.67 -50.59 -40.56
N ASP A 564 18.32 -51.88 -40.59
CA ASP A 564 17.58 -52.47 -41.71
C ASP A 564 16.08 -52.11 -41.68
N SER A 565 15.46 -51.97 -40.50
CA SER A 565 14.11 -51.37 -40.39
C SER A 565 14.10 -49.94 -40.92
N THR A 566 15.14 -49.15 -40.61
CA THR A 566 15.26 -47.76 -41.07
C THR A 566 15.45 -47.66 -42.59
N LYS A 567 16.11 -48.65 -43.23
CA LYS A 567 16.19 -48.75 -44.70
C LYS A 567 14.84 -49.12 -45.32
N TYR A 568 14.09 -50.04 -44.71
CA TYR A 568 12.78 -50.48 -45.21
C TYR A 568 11.73 -49.36 -45.20
N ASP A 569 11.67 -48.56 -44.14
CA ASP A 569 10.73 -47.44 -44.06
C ASP A 569 11.07 -46.29 -45.03
N ASN A 570 12.36 -45.98 -45.20
CA ASN A 570 12.83 -45.07 -46.26
C ASN A 570 12.48 -45.57 -47.69
N GLN A 571 12.36 -46.89 -47.89
CA GLN A 571 11.97 -47.46 -49.17
C GLN A 571 10.45 -47.32 -49.41
N LYS A 572 9.61 -47.41 -48.37
CA LYS A 572 8.17 -47.11 -48.45
C LYS A 572 7.90 -45.63 -48.73
N ILE A 573 8.64 -44.72 -48.09
CA ILE A 573 8.52 -43.28 -48.33
C ILE A 573 8.76 -42.97 -49.83
N LYS A 574 9.81 -43.53 -50.44
CA LYS A 574 10.06 -43.39 -51.88
C LYS A 574 8.95 -43.90 -52.80
N VAL A 575 8.24 -44.96 -52.41
CA VAL A 575 7.09 -45.48 -53.19
C VAL A 575 5.88 -44.53 -53.07
N LEU A 576 5.66 -43.93 -51.90
CA LEU A 576 4.64 -42.89 -51.68
C LEU A 576 4.96 -41.59 -52.44
N GLU A 577 6.23 -41.18 -52.47
CA GLU A 577 6.69 -40.04 -53.28
C GLU A 577 6.45 -40.29 -54.77
N GLN A 578 6.78 -41.47 -55.30
CA GLN A 578 6.51 -41.84 -56.69
C GLN A 578 5.01 -41.92 -57.04
N LEU A 579 4.15 -42.22 -56.06
CA LEU A 579 2.69 -42.20 -56.25
C LEU A 579 2.19 -40.75 -56.34
N LEU A 580 2.65 -39.88 -55.44
CA LEU A 580 2.31 -38.45 -55.42
C LEU A 580 2.83 -37.73 -56.67
N GLU A 581 4.04 -38.05 -57.15
CA GLU A 581 4.63 -37.49 -58.38
C GLU A 581 3.83 -37.86 -59.64
N LYS A 582 3.21 -39.05 -59.68
CA LYS A 582 2.28 -39.43 -60.75
C LYS A 582 0.92 -38.71 -60.65
N LEU A 583 0.44 -38.42 -59.44
CA LEU A 583 -0.83 -37.72 -59.22
C LEU A 583 -0.71 -36.20 -59.43
N SER A 584 0.45 -35.59 -59.19
CA SER A 584 0.72 -34.18 -59.49
C SER A 584 0.74 -33.85 -60.99
N GLY A 585 0.78 -34.86 -61.86
CA GLY A 585 0.62 -34.70 -63.31
C GLY A 585 -0.84 -34.46 -63.76
N ILE A 586 -1.81 -34.55 -62.85
CA ILE A 586 -3.21 -34.21 -63.11
C ILE A 586 -3.43 -32.79 -62.58
N ASP A 587 -3.74 -31.86 -63.49
CA ASP A 587 -3.64 -30.39 -63.36
C ASP A 587 -4.59 -29.71 -62.32
N LYS A 588 -5.13 -30.49 -61.38
CA LYS A 588 -5.95 -30.05 -60.24
C LYS A 588 -5.45 -30.56 -58.88
N PHE A 589 -4.43 -31.41 -58.82
CA PHE A 589 -3.79 -31.80 -57.55
C PHE A 589 -2.53 -30.96 -57.28
N THR A 590 -2.68 -29.89 -56.51
CA THR A 590 -1.55 -29.10 -56.00
C THR A 590 -0.65 -29.94 -55.09
N ASN A 591 0.66 -30.00 -55.38
CA ASN A 591 1.72 -30.69 -54.64
C ASN A 591 1.43 -30.92 -53.14
N VAL A 592 1.11 -32.16 -52.78
CA VAL A 592 1.03 -32.64 -51.39
C VAL A 592 2.29 -33.46 -51.11
N SER A 593 3.06 -33.11 -50.08
CA SER A 593 4.20 -33.94 -49.63
C SER A 593 3.75 -34.99 -48.60
N VAL A 594 4.55 -36.03 -48.43
CA VAL A 594 4.25 -37.14 -47.49
C VAL A 594 4.12 -36.63 -46.04
N GLU A 595 4.99 -35.70 -45.60
CA GLU A 595 4.90 -35.00 -44.31
C GLU A 595 3.52 -34.36 -44.05
N ALA A 596 2.92 -33.76 -45.08
CA ALA A 596 1.66 -33.02 -44.97
C ALA A 596 0.42 -33.93 -44.87
N LEU A 597 0.56 -35.21 -45.25
CA LEU A 597 -0.46 -36.25 -45.21
C LEU A 597 -0.48 -37.00 -43.86
N LEU A 598 0.69 -37.23 -43.25
CA LEU A 598 0.82 -37.86 -41.93
C LEU A 598 0.35 -36.96 -40.78
N SER A 599 0.39 -35.64 -40.98
CA SER A 599 0.10 -34.65 -39.92
C SER A 599 -1.37 -34.23 -39.83
N ASP A 600 -2.22 -34.54 -40.83
CA ASP A 600 -3.61 -34.09 -40.88
C ASP A 600 -4.51 -35.05 -41.70
N PRO A 601 -5.25 -35.97 -41.03
CA PRO A 601 -6.16 -36.91 -41.69
C PRO A 601 -7.26 -36.24 -42.51
N SER A 602 -7.59 -34.97 -42.24
CA SER A 602 -8.65 -34.20 -42.92
C SER A 602 -8.34 -34.01 -44.41
N LYS A 603 -7.06 -33.98 -44.80
CA LYS A 603 -6.63 -33.74 -46.19
C LYS A 603 -6.90 -34.94 -47.10
N ILE A 604 -7.02 -36.14 -46.55
CA ILE A 604 -7.42 -37.35 -47.30
C ILE A 604 -8.85 -37.20 -47.83
N VAL A 605 -9.74 -36.57 -47.06
CA VAL A 605 -11.14 -36.33 -47.46
C VAL A 605 -11.22 -35.40 -48.68
N ASN A 606 -10.38 -34.36 -48.73
CA ASN A 606 -10.33 -33.42 -49.86
C ASN A 606 -9.78 -34.06 -51.15
N ILE A 607 -8.88 -35.05 -51.04
CA ILE A 607 -8.42 -35.84 -52.18
C ILE A 607 -9.56 -36.75 -52.67
N SER A 608 -10.30 -37.40 -51.76
CA SER A 608 -11.47 -38.22 -52.10
C SER A 608 -12.54 -37.41 -52.82
N SER A 609 -12.93 -36.24 -52.29
CA SER A 609 -13.95 -35.38 -52.92
C SER A 609 -13.53 -34.87 -54.30
N SER A 610 -12.23 -34.68 -54.52
CA SER A 610 -11.69 -34.26 -55.83
C SER A 610 -11.75 -35.40 -56.86
N ILE A 611 -11.55 -36.65 -56.42
CA ILE A 611 -11.73 -37.84 -57.27
C ILE A 611 -13.21 -38.03 -57.64
N ASP A 612 -14.14 -37.81 -56.70
CA ASP A 612 -15.57 -37.87 -56.97
C ASP A 612 -16.05 -36.76 -57.92
N GLN A 613 -15.49 -35.54 -57.84
CA GLN A 613 -15.77 -34.48 -58.83
C GLN A 613 -15.24 -34.81 -60.25
N ILE A 614 -14.12 -35.52 -60.35
CA ILE A 614 -13.59 -35.96 -61.66
C ILE A 614 -14.52 -36.99 -62.30
N LYS A 615 -15.15 -37.90 -61.52
CA LYS A 615 -16.19 -38.81 -62.03
C LYS A 615 -17.38 -38.05 -62.64
N VAL A 616 -17.93 -37.08 -61.92
CA VAL A 616 -19.06 -36.26 -62.41
C VAL A 616 -18.69 -35.51 -63.71
N THR A 617 -17.45 -35.00 -63.80
CA THR A 617 -16.98 -34.29 -65.00
C THR A 617 -16.85 -35.21 -66.22
N ILE A 618 -16.61 -36.51 -66.03
CA ILE A 618 -16.54 -37.50 -67.11
C ILE A 618 -17.96 -37.79 -67.65
N GLU A 619 -18.94 -37.99 -66.76
CA GLU A 619 -20.35 -38.21 -67.12
C GLU A 619 -20.95 -37.00 -67.88
N GLU A 620 -20.58 -35.76 -67.52
CA GLU A 620 -20.99 -34.55 -68.25
C GLU A 620 -20.43 -34.48 -69.68
N LYS A 621 -19.21 -34.99 -69.93
CA LYS A 621 -18.58 -34.94 -71.26
C LYS A 621 -19.10 -36.01 -72.22
N GLU A 622 -19.57 -37.15 -71.72
CA GLU A 622 -20.29 -38.13 -72.54
C GLU A 622 -21.63 -37.56 -73.07
N SER A 623 -22.28 -36.67 -72.31
CA SER A 623 -23.52 -35.96 -72.70
C SER A 623 -23.32 -34.91 -73.82
N GLU A 624 -22.14 -34.28 -73.91
CA GLU A 624 -21.84 -33.33 -74.99
C GLU A 624 -21.55 -34.01 -76.32
N ILE A 625 -20.93 -35.19 -76.31
CA ILE A 625 -20.61 -35.97 -77.52
C ILE A 625 -21.90 -36.36 -78.28
N THR A 626 -23.00 -36.61 -77.55
CA THR A 626 -24.30 -36.93 -78.17
C THR A 626 -24.87 -35.75 -78.98
N LYS A 627 -24.69 -34.50 -78.52
CA LYS A 627 -25.27 -33.29 -79.14
C LYS A 627 -24.59 -32.85 -80.44
N VAL A 628 -23.32 -33.18 -80.63
CA VAL A 628 -22.57 -32.81 -81.85
C VAL A 628 -22.99 -33.66 -83.05
N ASN A 629 -23.40 -34.91 -82.83
CA ASN A 629 -23.89 -35.79 -83.91
C ASN A 629 -25.23 -35.32 -84.52
N ASP A 630 -26.12 -34.70 -83.73
CA ASP A 630 -27.42 -34.22 -84.22
C ASP A 630 -27.31 -32.99 -85.16
N ILE A 631 -26.33 -32.11 -84.94
CA ILE A 631 -26.18 -30.87 -85.73
C ILE A 631 -25.71 -31.18 -87.15
N LEU A 632 -24.82 -32.17 -87.31
CA LEU A 632 -24.29 -32.61 -88.62
C LEU A 632 -25.39 -33.19 -89.54
N LEU A 633 -26.44 -33.77 -88.96
CA LEU A 633 -27.60 -34.29 -89.70
C LEU A 633 -28.52 -33.19 -90.28
N SER A 634 -28.45 -31.96 -89.74
CA SER A 634 -29.37 -30.86 -90.08
C SER A 634 -28.95 -30.02 -91.30
N ILE A 635 -27.68 -30.06 -91.70
CA ILE A 635 -27.16 -29.24 -92.80
C ILE A 635 -27.45 -29.91 -94.15
N TYR A 636 -27.33 -31.24 -94.23
CA TYR A 636 -27.68 -32.02 -95.43
C TYR A 636 -29.18 -31.94 -95.79
N THR A 637 -30.05 -31.65 -94.81
CA THR A 637 -31.50 -31.53 -95.02
C THR A 637 -31.97 -30.14 -95.45
N LYS A 638 -31.15 -29.09 -95.37
CA LYS A 638 -31.57 -27.70 -95.67
C LYS A 638 -31.20 -27.16 -97.04
N LEU A 639 -30.23 -27.74 -97.72
CA LEU A 639 -29.87 -27.35 -99.10
C LEU A 639 -30.55 -28.21 -100.17
N SER A 640 -31.15 -29.35 -99.80
CA SER A 640 -31.89 -30.24 -100.71
C SER A 640 -31.11 -30.68 -101.96
N VAL A 641 -29.78 -30.82 -101.82
CA VAL A 641 -28.88 -31.33 -102.87
C VAL A 641 -27.97 -32.38 -102.25
N THR A 642 -27.82 -33.53 -102.91
CA THR A 642 -26.98 -34.64 -102.43
C THR A 642 -25.52 -34.56 -102.86
N THR A 643 -25.16 -33.64 -103.76
CA THR A 643 -23.80 -33.46 -104.28
C THR A 643 -23.49 -31.98 -104.58
N LYS A 644 -22.20 -31.63 -104.53
CA LYS A 644 -21.70 -30.24 -104.44
C LYS A 644 -21.86 -29.37 -105.72
N GLU A 645 -22.14 -29.96 -106.88
CA GLU A 645 -22.02 -29.27 -108.18
C GLU A 645 -23.30 -28.56 -108.69
N GLU A 646 -24.50 -28.91 -108.23
CA GLU A 646 -25.75 -28.35 -108.81
C GLU A 646 -26.06 -26.90 -108.37
N ALA A 647 -25.30 -26.33 -107.44
CA ALA A 647 -25.61 -25.03 -106.83
C ALA A 647 -25.30 -23.78 -107.71
N LEU A 648 -24.71 -23.93 -108.90
CA LEU A 648 -24.11 -22.80 -109.65
C LEU A 648 -24.83 -22.32 -110.92
N ASN A 649 -25.84 -23.01 -111.43
CA ASN A 649 -26.35 -22.79 -112.81
C ASN A 649 -27.59 -21.88 -112.97
N THR A 650 -28.15 -21.29 -111.91
CA THR A 650 -29.49 -20.66 -111.94
C THR A 650 -29.53 -19.16 -112.29
N LEU A 651 -28.41 -18.51 -112.66
CA LEU A 651 -28.29 -17.05 -112.58
C LEU A 651 -28.52 -16.23 -113.88
N ASP A 652 -28.42 -16.79 -115.08
CA ASP A 652 -28.08 -16.02 -116.31
C ASP A 652 -29.23 -15.52 -117.24
N ARG A 653 -30.52 -15.64 -116.89
CA ARG A 653 -31.60 -15.77 -117.94
C ARG A 653 -32.47 -14.56 -118.35
N LEU A 654 -32.16 -13.30 -117.98
CA LEU A 654 -33.21 -12.25 -117.83
C LEU A 654 -33.30 -11.04 -118.84
N ILE A 655 -32.62 -11.00 -120.00
CA ILE A 655 -32.20 -9.70 -120.60
C ILE A 655 -32.86 -9.14 -121.92
N HIS A 656 -33.75 -9.80 -122.69
CA HIS A 656 -33.86 -9.51 -124.16
C HIS A 656 -35.26 -9.27 -124.84
N THR A 657 -35.78 -8.03 -125.03
CA THR A 657 -36.97 -7.69 -125.90
C THR A 657 -37.21 -6.17 -126.16
N LEU A 658 -37.63 -5.70 -127.38
CA LEU A 658 -38.39 -4.41 -127.61
C LEU A 658 -39.14 -4.04 -128.98
N GLU A 659 -38.49 -3.55 -130.07
CA GLU A 659 -39.00 -2.48 -131.03
C GLU A 659 -39.68 -2.86 -132.40
N GLN A 660 -40.44 -1.92 -133.08
CA GLN A 660 -40.75 -1.78 -134.57
C GLN A 660 -41.87 -0.73 -135.03
N LEU A 661 -41.91 -0.23 -136.33
CA LEU A 661 -43.04 0.31 -137.26
C LEU A 661 -43.38 1.85 -137.62
N LYS A 662 -43.68 2.26 -138.93
CA LYS A 662 -44.33 3.58 -139.50
C LYS A 662 -44.51 3.78 -141.10
N ASN A 663 -45.49 4.60 -141.70
CA ASN A 663 -45.49 5.53 -142.98
C ASN A 663 -46.65 5.57 -144.13
N GLN A 664 -47.04 6.75 -144.80
CA GLN A 664 -47.76 7.01 -146.18
C GLN A 664 -48.28 8.51 -146.62
N VAL A 665 -48.83 8.82 -147.88
CA VAL A 665 -49.86 9.91 -148.40
C VAL A 665 -49.65 10.89 -149.70
N ASP A 666 -50.73 11.39 -150.46
CA ASP A 666 -51.03 12.74 -151.21
C ASP A 666 -51.33 12.98 -152.81
N HIS A 667 -52.31 13.86 -153.29
CA HIS A 667 -52.52 14.51 -154.70
C HIS A 667 -53.82 15.39 -155.12
N GLN A 668 -53.79 16.45 -156.05
CA GLN A 668 -54.84 16.97 -157.10
C GLN A 668 -54.94 18.51 -157.61
N LYS A 669 -55.46 18.88 -158.86
CA LYS A 669 -56.04 20.24 -159.35
C LYS A 669 -56.40 20.45 -160.88
N VAL A 670 -57.11 21.55 -161.31
CA VAL A 670 -56.75 22.46 -162.49
C VAL A 670 -57.75 23.57 -162.99
N LYS A 671 -59.01 23.32 -163.40
CA LYS A 671 -59.67 23.94 -164.61
C LYS A 671 -60.60 25.19 -164.38
N MET A 672 -60.54 26.30 -165.19
CA MET A 672 -61.50 27.46 -165.03
C MET A 672 -61.78 28.54 -166.16
N ASN A 673 -60.80 29.19 -166.80
CA ASN A 673 -60.70 30.68 -166.87
C ASN A 673 -61.32 31.56 -168.05
N LYS A 674 -62.51 31.31 -168.68
CA LYS A 674 -62.88 31.99 -169.98
C LYS A 674 -63.78 33.27 -170.05
N GLN A 675 -64.89 33.43 -169.32
CA GLN A 675 -66.02 34.40 -169.57
C GLN A 675 -65.75 35.93 -169.38
N LYS A 676 -64.59 36.45 -169.81
CA LYS A 676 -63.93 37.58 -169.12
C LYS A 676 -63.97 38.97 -169.77
N LYS A 677 -64.58 39.17 -170.96
CA LYS A 677 -64.32 40.37 -171.80
C LYS A 677 -65.45 41.42 -171.92
N GLU A 678 -66.69 41.06 -172.20
CA GLU A 678 -67.77 42.07 -172.41
C GLU A 678 -68.21 42.77 -171.11
N PHE A 679 -67.91 42.17 -169.96
CA PHE A 679 -68.00 42.82 -168.65
C PHE A 679 -67.15 44.11 -168.58
N ALA A 680 -66.11 44.29 -169.41
CA ALA A 680 -65.05 45.27 -169.20
C ALA A 680 -65.43 46.76 -169.35
N THR A 681 -66.33 47.14 -170.27
CA THR A 681 -66.64 48.57 -170.52
C THR A 681 -67.74 49.11 -169.60
N PHE A 682 -68.75 48.31 -169.25
CA PHE A 682 -69.64 48.67 -168.14
C PHE A 682 -68.87 48.67 -166.80
N LYS A 683 -67.96 47.69 -166.62
CA LYS A 683 -67.03 47.68 -165.50
C LYS A 683 -66.17 48.95 -165.42
N SER A 684 -65.80 49.65 -166.50
CA SER A 684 -64.89 50.80 -166.38
C SER A 684 -65.52 52.03 -165.71
N VAL A 685 -66.83 52.27 -165.88
CA VAL A 685 -67.54 53.38 -165.20
C VAL A 685 -67.91 53.00 -163.77
N CYS A 686 -68.35 51.75 -163.54
CA CYS A 686 -68.48 51.25 -162.17
C CYS A 686 -67.13 51.24 -161.44
N LEU A 687 -66.00 50.96 -162.12
CA LEU A 687 -64.67 50.94 -161.51
C LEU A 687 -64.22 52.31 -161.03
N SER A 688 -64.58 53.43 -161.66
CA SER A 688 -64.11 54.73 -161.16
C SER A 688 -64.77 55.08 -159.82
N GLN A 689 -66.09 54.87 -159.71
CA GLN A 689 -66.81 55.08 -158.44
C GLN A 689 -66.54 53.98 -157.40
N GLN A 690 -66.36 52.73 -157.84
CA GLN A 690 -65.98 51.64 -156.95
C GLN A 690 -64.56 51.84 -156.41
N LYS A 691 -63.61 52.33 -157.23
CA LYS A 691 -62.24 52.57 -156.79
C LYS A 691 -62.15 53.69 -155.74
N GLU A 692 -62.93 54.77 -155.88
CA GLU A 692 -62.98 55.83 -154.87
C GLU A 692 -63.52 55.33 -153.52
N ILE A 693 -64.49 54.40 -153.54
CA ILE A 693 -64.99 53.72 -152.32
C ILE A 693 -63.98 52.70 -151.80
N GLU A 694 -63.33 51.94 -152.68
CA GLU A 694 -62.37 50.88 -152.36
C GLU A 694 -61.05 51.44 -151.81
N ASP A 695 -60.61 52.62 -152.27
CA ASP A 695 -59.46 53.35 -151.73
C ASP A 695 -59.79 53.85 -150.29
N ILE A 696 -61.00 54.39 -150.03
CA ILE A 696 -61.44 54.78 -148.67
C ILE A 696 -61.56 53.58 -147.73
N VAL A 697 -62.13 52.46 -148.20
CA VAL A 697 -62.28 51.23 -147.40
C VAL A 697 -60.93 50.60 -147.09
N ASN A 698 -59.99 50.58 -148.04
CA ASN A 698 -58.64 50.06 -147.79
C ASN A 698 -57.88 50.90 -146.76
N ASP A 699 -57.97 52.23 -146.81
CA ASP A 699 -57.29 53.11 -145.85
C ASP A 699 -57.82 52.91 -144.42
N GLN A 700 -59.15 52.72 -144.27
CA GLN A 700 -59.77 52.33 -143.00
C GLN A 700 -59.37 50.91 -142.54
N GLN A 701 -59.31 49.95 -143.47
CA GLN A 701 -58.93 48.56 -143.18
C GLN A 701 -57.46 48.45 -142.75
N GLU A 702 -56.56 49.24 -143.35
CA GLU A 702 -55.14 49.27 -142.99
C GLU A 702 -54.92 49.91 -141.61
N GLN A 703 -55.64 51.01 -141.28
CA GLN A 703 -55.64 51.56 -139.93
C GLN A 703 -56.16 50.56 -138.89
N TYR A 704 -57.26 49.84 -139.21
CA TYR A 704 -57.79 48.81 -138.32
C TYR A 704 -56.79 47.65 -138.11
N SER A 705 -56.11 47.22 -139.18
CA SER A 705 -55.08 46.18 -139.10
C SER A 705 -53.90 46.59 -138.21
N LYS A 706 -53.45 47.85 -138.31
CA LYS A 706 -52.36 48.37 -137.46
C LYS A 706 -52.75 48.41 -135.98
N MET A 707 -53.95 48.90 -135.65
CA MET A 707 -54.43 48.90 -134.26
C MET A 707 -54.66 47.48 -133.70
N VAL A 708 -55.07 46.51 -134.52
CA VAL A 708 -55.16 45.11 -134.10
C VAL A 708 -53.78 44.51 -133.81
N GLN A 709 -52.76 44.82 -134.64
CA GLN A 709 -51.38 44.42 -134.38
C GLN A 709 -50.82 45.03 -133.08
N GLU A 710 -50.98 46.34 -132.87
CA GLU A 710 -50.53 46.99 -131.63
C GLU A 710 -51.23 46.43 -130.38
N ARG A 711 -52.54 46.16 -130.46
CA ARG A 711 -53.30 45.51 -129.38
C ARG A 711 -52.72 44.14 -129.04
N ASP A 712 -52.40 43.33 -130.05
CA ASP A 712 -51.94 41.96 -129.86
C ASP A 712 -50.48 41.92 -129.36
N GLU A 713 -49.63 42.86 -129.78
CA GLU A 713 -48.29 43.05 -129.21
C GLU A 713 -48.33 43.52 -127.74
N LEU A 714 -49.25 44.41 -127.39
CA LEU A 714 -49.45 44.85 -126.01
C LEU A 714 -50.01 43.72 -125.13
N LEU A 715 -50.93 42.91 -125.65
CA LEU A 715 -51.44 41.70 -124.97
C LEU A 715 -50.34 40.65 -124.73
N ALA A 716 -49.40 40.49 -125.67
CA ALA A 716 -48.25 39.62 -125.50
C ALA A 716 -47.32 40.10 -124.38
N LYS A 717 -46.97 41.40 -124.37
CA LYS A 717 -46.14 42.03 -123.31
C LYS A 717 -46.81 41.99 -121.94
N LEU A 718 -48.14 42.13 -121.88
CA LEU A 718 -48.90 42.02 -120.63
C LEU A 718 -48.85 40.60 -120.06
N LYS A 719 -49.01 39.57 -120.90
CA LYS A 719 -48.85 38.16 -120.49
C LYS A 719 -47.43 37.83 -120.03
N GLU A 720 -46.42 38.36 -120.71
CA GLU A 720 -45.02 38.12 -120.36
C GLU A 720 -44.67 38.76 -119.00
N THR A 721 -45.19 39.95 -118.72
CA THR A 721 -45.03 40.60 -117.42
C THR A 721 -45.86 39.95 -116.30
N GLU A 722 -47.07 39.44 -116.57
CA GLU A 722 -47.81 38.60 -115.62
C GLU A 722 -47.07 37.31 -115.27
N LEU A 723 -46.44 36.65 -116.26
CA LEU A 723 -45.62 35.45 -116.03
C LEU A 723 -44.43 35.76 -115.12
N ALA A 724 -43.69 36.84 -115.40
CA ALA A 724 -42.56 37.29 -114.60
C ALA A 724 -42.96 37.67 -113.15
N ASN A 725 -44.13 38.30 -112.96
CA ASN A 725 -44.61 38.64 -111.62
C ASN A 725 -45.00 37.40 -110.81
N ASN A 726 -45.58 36.40 -111.47
CA ASN A 726 -45.92 35.12 -110.83
C ASN A 726 -44.67 34.32 -110.40
N THR A 727 -43.61 34.28 -111.22
CA THR A 727 -42.35 33.63 -110.82
C THR A 727 -41.66 34.36 -109.67
N LEU A 728 -41.65 35.70 -109.66
CA LEU A 728 -41.11 36.46 -108.52
C LEU A 728 -41.93 36.23 -107.23
N SER A 729 -43.25 36.09 -107.34
CA SER A 729 -44.12 35.78 -106.19
C SER A 729 -43.84 34.39 -105.60
N THR A 730 -43.60 33.38 -106.44
CA THR A 730 -43.22 32.03 -105.96
C THR A 730 -41.81 32.01 -105.37
N ASP A 731 -40.84 32.76 -105.92
CA ASP A 731 -39.49 32.86 -105.34
C ASP A 731 -39.46 33.59 -104.00
N ILE A 732 -40.23 34.68 -103.83
CA ILE A 732 -40.41 35.36 -102.53
C ILE A 732 -41.03 34.40 -101.50
N SER A 733 -42.01 33.60 -101.92
CA SER A 733 -42.66 32.62 -101.04
C SER A 733 -41.70 31.49 -100.62
N ARG A 734 -40.83 31.05 -101.54
CA ARG A 734 -39.77 30.06 -101.27
C ARG A 734 -38.72 30.60 -100.29
N LEU A 735 -38.17 31.79 -100.54
CA LEU A 735 -37.19 32.43 -99.68
C LEU A 735 -37.71 32.70 -98.27
N ASN A 736 -38.99 33.10 -98.12
CA ASN A 736 -39.60 33.28 -96.80
C ASN A 736 -39.71 31.96 -96.02
N ASN A 737 -40.04 30.84 -96.69
CA ASN A 737 -40.07 29.53 -96.05
C ASN A 737 -38.66 29.05 -95.66
N GLU A 738 -37.68 29.20 -96.55
CA GLU A 738 -36.27 28.85 -96.26
C GLU A 738 -35.70 29.67 -95.10
N HIS A 739 -36.01 30.97 -95.03
CA HIS A 739 -35.59 31.83 -93.91
C HIS A 739 -36.27 31.44 -92.60
N LYS A 740 -37.57 31.11 -92.62
CA LYS A 740 -38.33 30.64 -91.46
C LYS A 740 -37.83 29.30 -90.92
N GLU A 741 -37.48 28.36 -91.81
CA GLU A 741 -36.88 27.07 -91.46
C GLU A 741 -35.51 27.29 -90.77
N SER A 742 -34.68 28.16 -91.34
CA SER A 742 -33.37 28.53 -90.79
C SER A 742 -33.47 29.20 -89.40
N LEU A 743 -34.43 30.11 -89.21
CA LEU A 743 -34.72 30.73 -87.91
C LEU A 743 -35.12 29.69 -86.86
N ASN A 744 -36.05 28.78 -87.20
CA ASN A 744 -36.51 27.72 -86.30
C ASN A 744 -35.37 26.75 -85.90
N ILE A 745 -34.48 26.42 -86.85
CA ILE A 745 -33.28 25.60 -86.57
C ILE A 745 -32.29 26.36 -85.66
N HIS A 746 -32.15 27.68 -85.82
CA HIS A 746 -31.27 28.49 -84.97
C HIS A 746 -31.84 28.67 -83.56
N GLU A 747 -33.15 28.92 -83.44
CA GLU A 747 -33.86 29.05 -82.17
C GLU A 747 -33.73 27.76 -81.35
N LYS A 748 -34.01 26.61 -81.99
CA LYS A 748 -33.85 25.29 -81.35
C LYS A 748 -32.42 24.98 -80.91
N LYS A 749 -31.40 25.38 -81.69
CA LYS A 749 -29.99 25.26 -81.27
C LYS A 749 -29.65 26.19 -80.10
N CYS A 750 -30.19 27.40 -80.06
CA CYS A 750 -30.03 28.30 -78.93
C CYS A 750 -30.67 27.71 -77.66
N ASP A 751 -31.86 27.12 -77.76
CA ASP A 751 -32.52 26.45 -76.63
C ASP A 751 -31.77 25.21 -76.14
N GLU A 752 -31.24 24.38 -77.06
CA GLU A 752 -30.40 23.23 -76.70
C GLU A 752 -29.11 23.66 -75.97
N VAL A 753 -28.44 24.72 -76.45
CA VAL A 753 -27.25 25.29 -75.80
C VAL A 753 -27.60 25.94 -74.45
N MET A 754 -28.69 26.68 -74.35
CA MET A 754 -29.16 27.29 -73.11
C MET A 754 -29.56 26.24 -72.07
N SER A 755 -30.23 25.16 -72.49
CA SER A 755 -30.58 24.03 -71.62
C SER A 755 -29.33 23.31 -71.13
N SER A 756 -28.35 23.07 -72.01
CA SER A 756 -27.06 22.48 -71.65
C SER A 756 -26.27 23.34 -70.65
N MET A 757 -26.15 24.65 -70.92
CA MET A 757 -25.48 25.58 -69.98
C MET A 757 -26.20 25.66 -68.64
N LYS A 758 -27.54 25.67 -68.63
CA LYS A 758 -28.33 25.72 -67.39
C LYS A 758 -28.16 24.45 -66.57
N SER A 759 -28.14 23.28 -67.22
CA SER A 759 -27.83 22.00 -66.57
C SER A 759 -26.41 21.98 -65.99
N GLN A 760 -25.41 22.51 -66.70
CA GLN A 760 -24.04 22.62 -66.19
C GLN A 760 -23.93 23.59 -65.00
N ILE A 761 -24.65 24.72 -65.04
CA ILE A 761 -24.71 25.67 -63.93
C ILE A 761 -25.36 25.03 -62.69
N ASP A 762 -26.47 24.31 -62.85
CA ASP A 762 -27.15 23.63 -61.75
C ASP A 762 -26.32 22.46 -61.19
N GLU A 763 -25.59 21.72 -62.04
CA GLU A 763 -24.67 20.66 -61.62
C GLU A 763 -23.48 21.22 -60.83
N VAL A 764 -22.82 22.27 -61.33
CA VAL A 764 -21.72 22.96 -60.63
C VAL A 764 -22.21 23.59 -59.32
N LYS A 765 -23.41 24.17 -59.30
CA LYS A 765 -24.03 24.73 -58.09
C LYS A 765 -24.32 23.65 -57.05
N ASN A 766 -24.80 22.47 -57.47
CA ASN A 766 -24.99 21.33 -56.59
C ASN A 766 -23.66 20.78 -56.06
N GLN A 767 -22.61 20.69 -56.89
CA GLN A 767 -21.27 20.29 -56.46
C GLN A 767 -20.72 21.24 -55.38
N TYR A 768 -20.74 22.55 -55.62
CA TYR A 768 -20.32 23.53 -54.61
C TYR A 768 -21.20 23.52 -53.36
N SER A 769 -22.52 23.31 -53.48
CA SER A 769 -23.39 23.19 -52.31
C SER A 769 -23.12 21.93 -51.48
N GLN A 770 -22.78 20.81 -52.12
CA GLN A 770 -22.38 19.58 -51.42
C GLN A 770 -21.00 19.74 -50.77
N GLU A 771 -20.06 20.39 -51.44
CA GLU A 771 -18.74 20.67 -50.88
C GLU A 771 -18.85 21.64 -49.69
N LEU A 772 -19.65 22.70 -49.79
CA LEU A 772 -19.94 23.62 -48.69
C LEU A 772 -20.50 22.88 -47.47
N ASN A 773 -21.57 22.09 -47.66
CA ASN A 773 -22.16 21.28 -46.59
C ASN A 773 -21.15 20.30 -45.95
N SER A 774 -20.26 19.71 -46.75
CA SER A 774 -19.18 18.83 -46.26
C SER A 774 -18.13 19.60 -45.45
N LYS A 775 -17.80 20.84 -45.84
CA LYS A 775 -16.90 21.71 -45.10
C LYS A 775 -17.54 22.21 -43.80
N ASP A 776 -18.81 22.59 -43.83
CA ASP A 776 -19.56 23.00 -42.63
C ASP A 776 -19.66 21.86 -41.61
N GLN A 777 -19.92 20.63 -42.06
CA GLN A 777 -19.87 19.46 -41.18
C GLN A 777 -18.46 19.22 -40.60
N GLN A 778 -17.40 19.35 -41.40
CA GLN A 778 -16.02 19.26 -40.89
C GLN A 778 -15.71 20.36 -39.88
N ILE A 779 -16.22 21.59 -40.07
CA ILE A 779 -16.08 22.70 -39.13
C ILE A 779 -16.82 22.39 -37.83
N MET A 780 -18.06 21.89 -37.88
CA MET A 780 -18.80 21.45 -36.69
C MET A 780 -18.06 20.34 -35.92
N ASP A 781 -17.57 19.32 -36.61
CA ASP A 781 -16.83 18.22 -35.99
C ASP A 781 -15.53 18.70 -35.33
N MET A 782 -14.83 19.66 -35.95
CA MET A 782 -13.64 20.30 -35.37
C MET A 782 -13.99 21.20 -34.18
N GLN A 783 -15.08 21.97 -34.24
CA GLN A 783 -15.56 22.79 -33.11
C GLN A 783 -15.95 21.92 -31.91
N GLN A 784 -16.62 20.78 -32.12
CA GLN A 784 -16.91 19.82 -31.05
C GLN A 784 -15.64 19.23 -30.44
N LYS A 785 -14.64 18.89 -31.26
CA LYS A 785 -13.32 18.41 -30.76
C LYS A 785 -12.59 19.48 -29.95
N ILE A 786 -12.63 20.75 -30.38
CA ILE A 786 -12.04 21.86 -29.63
C ILE A 786 -12.73 22.01 -28.27
N GLN A 787 -14.06 22.06 -28.23
CA GLN A 787 -14.82 22.15 -26.96
C GLN A 787 -14.54 20.95 -26.03
N GLN A 788 -14.34 19.75 -26.58
CA GLN A 788 -13.97 18.57 -25.79
C GLN A 788 -12.55 18.70 -25.21
N GLN A 789 -11.58 19.14 -26.01
CA GLN A 789 -10.21 19.38 -25.55
C GLN A 789 -10.15 20.52 -24.52
N GLU A 790 -10.96 21.57 -24.65
CA GLU A 790 -11.07 22.65 -23.65
C GLU A 790 -11.60 22.13 -22.31
N LYS A 791 -12.63 21.28 -22.32
CA LYS A 791 -13.14 20.60 -21.11
C LYS A 791 -12.07 19.73 -20.45
N GLU A 792 -11.32 18.96 -21.25
CA GLU A 792 -10.22 18.13 -20.76
C GLU A 792 -9.09 19.00 -20.17
N ILE A 793 -8.70 20.10 -20.81
CA ILE A 793 -7.71 21.06 -20.27
C ILE A 793 -8.17 21.66 -18.93
N ILE A 794 -9.45 22.01 -18.80
CA ILE A 794 -10.02 22.50 -17.52
C ILE A 794 -9.98 21.41 -16.45
N GLN A 795 -10.30 20.17 -16.80
CA GLN A 795 -10.22 19.02 -15.90
C GLN A 795 -8.78 18.76 -15.44
N TRP A 796 -7.81 18.71 -16.36
CA TRP A 796 -6.40 18.53 -16.04
C TRP A 796 -5.83 19.67 -15.17
N LYS A 797 -6.23 20.93 -15.41
CA LYS A 797 -5.87 22.07 -14.54
C LYS A 797 -6.40 21.89 -13.12
N ARG A 798 -7.68 21.53 -12.96
CA ARG A 798 -8.28 21.25 -11.62
C ARG A 798 -7.57 20.09 -10.92
N THR A 799 -7.27 19.01 -11.65
CA THR A 799 -6.53 17.86 -11.10
C THR A 799 -5.11 18.25 -10.67
N ALA A 800 -4.40 19.07 -11.46
CA ALA A 800 -3.08 19.57 -11.11
C ALA A 800 -3.09 20.48 -9.87
N GLU A 801 -4.10 21.34 -9.71
CA GLU A 801 -4.26 22.16 -8.51
C GLU A 801 -4.59 21.33 -7.26
N LEU A 802 -5.47 20.33 -7.37
CA LEU A 802 -5.76 19.38 -6.29
C LEU A 802 -4.51 18.60 -5.87
N LEU A 803 -3.74 18.07 -6.84
CA LEU A 803 -2.48 17.40 -6.56
C LEU A 803 -1.44 18.34 -5.93
N LYS A 804 -1.39 19.62 -6.34
CA LYS A 804 -0.49 20.63 -5.75
C LYS A 804 -0.87 20.95 -4.31
N LYS A 805 -2.16 21.11 -4.01
CA LYS A 805 -2.67 21.29 -2.63
C LYS A 805 -2.36 20.06 -1.77
N SER A 806 -2.70 18.87 -2.26
CA SER A 806 -2.44 17.60 -1.58
C SER A 806 -0.93 17.38 -1.33
N LYS A 807 -0.06 17.75 -2.27
CA LYS A 807 1.39 17.72 -2.06
C LYS A 807 1.82 18.64 -0.92
N ILE A 808 1.41 19.91 -0.93
CA ILE A 808 1.77 20.88 0.13
C ILE A 808 1.31 20.38 1.51
N GLU A 809 0.12 19.79 1.57
CA GLU A 809 -0.43 19.20 2.79
C GLU A 809 0.36 17.97 3.26
N LYS A 810 0.80 17.10 2.34
CA LYS A 810 1.67 15.97 2.66
C LYS A 810 3.08 16.40 3.07
N ASP A 811 3.65 17.42 2.43
CA ASP A 811 4.94 18.01 2.81
C ASP A 811 4.85 18.60 4.24
N ASN A 812 3.75 19.31 4.58
CA ASN A 812 3.49 19.81 5.92
C ASN A 812 3.34 18.68 6.97
N GLN A 813 2.57 17.63 6.66
CA GLN A 813 2.44 16.44 7.52
C GLN A 813 3.81 15.77 7.75
N LEU A 814 4.65 15.70 6.72
CA LEU A 814 5.99 15.10 6.80
C LEU A 814 6.94 15.95 7.66
N ILE A 815 6.88 17.27 7.57
CA ILE A 815 7.58 18.19 8.47
C ILE A 815 7.11 17.96 9.91
N GLU A 816 5.80 17.97 10.18
CA GLU A 816 5.26 17.78 11.53
C GLU A 816 5.67 16.43 12.16
N VAL A 817 5.58 15.34 11.40
CA VAL A 817 6.02 14.00 11.83
C VAL A 817 7.53 13.98 12.09
N THR A 818 8.33 14.65 11.26
CA THR A 818 9.79 14.77 11.46
C THR A 818 10.11 15.54 12.74
N THR A 819 9.43 16.66 13.00
CA THR A 819 9.61 17.45 14.23
C THR A 819 9.19 16.65 15.47
N LYS A 820 8.03 15.97 15.43
CA LYS A 820 7.58 15.07 16.51
C LYS A 820 8.55 13.91 16.75
N ALA A 821 9.15 13.36 15.70
CA ALA A 821 10.16 12.30 15.83
C ALA A 821 11.46 12.82 16.49
N GLN A 822 11.91 14.03 16.13
CA GLN A 822 13.07 14.68 16.78
C GLN A 822 12.80 15.01 18.26
N GLU A 823 11.60 15.49 18.60
CA GLU A 823 11.18 15.75 19.99
C GLU A 823 11.12 14.45 20.82
N MET A 824 10.57 13.37 20.25
CA MET A 824 10.56 12.04 20.89
C MET A 824 11.96 11.47 21.07
N GLU A 825 12.87 11.64 20.09
CA GLU A 825 14.25 11.18 20.22
C GLU A 825 15.02 12.01 21.26
N ARG A 826 14.83 13.34 21.30
CA ARG A 826 15.40 14.22 22.33
C ARG A 826 14.96 13.82 23.73
N THR A 827 13.65 13.65 23.94
CA THR A 827 13.11 13.23 25.24
C THR A 827 13.54 11.81 25.63
N ARG A 828 13.69 10.89 24.67
CA ARG A 828 14.28 9.56 24.89
C ARG A 828 15.74 9.64 25.32
N GLN A 829 16.55 10.47 24.65
CA GLN A 829 17.95 10.70 25.01
C GLN A 829 18.11 11.35 26.39
N GLU A 830 17.28 12.35 26.72
CA GLU A 830 17.24 12.93 28.07
C GLU A 830 16.85 11.92 29.14
N LYS A 831 15.86 11.04 28.86
CA LYS A 831 15.46 9.98 29.78
C LYS A 831 16.59 8.97 30.00
N LEU A 832 17.24 8.51 28.93
CA LEU A 832 18.41 7.63 29.00
C LEU A 832 19.58 8.27 29.75
N ALA A 833 19.81 9.58 29.58
CA ALA A 833 20.83 10.32 30.31
C ALA A 833 20.50 10.40 31.81
N ARG A 834 19.24 10.67 32.18
CA ARG A 834 18.76 10.68 33.57
C ARG A 834 18.83 9.30 34.22
N GLU A 835 18.42 8.25 33.51
CA GLU A 835 18.53 6.85 33.97
C GLU A 835 19.99 6.46 34.17
N LYS A 836 20.88 6.74 33.21
CA LYS A 836 22.32 6.50 33.32
C LYS A 836 22.97 7.25 34.49
N ALA A 837 22.56 8.50 34.74
CA ALA A 837 23.03 9.28 35.88
C ALA A 837 22.55 8.69 37.21
N SER A 838 21.27 8.30 37.31
CA SER A 838 20.70 7.64 38.49
C SER A 838 21.38 6.30 38.77
N LEU A 839 21.57 5.46 37.75
CA LEU A 839 22.23 4.16 37.88
C LEU A 839 23.70 4.33 38.32
N LYS A 840 24.41 5.32 37.76
CA LYS A 840 25.78 5.65 38.19
C LYS A 840 25.81 6.08 39.66
N ALA A 841 24.90 6.94 40.10
CA ALA A 841 24.81 7.38 41.49
C ALA A 841 24.51 6.20 42.45
N GLN A 842 23.61 5.29 42.07
CA GLN A 842 23.32 4.07 42.84
C GLN A 842 24.54 3.15 42.94
N PHE A 843 25.27 2.92 41.84
CA PHE A 843 26.51 2.15 41.87
C PHE A 843 27.59 2.82 42.73
N GLU A 844 27.72 4.14 42.66
CA GLU A 844 28.68 4.90 43.46
C GLU A 844 28.35 4.84 44.97
N GLN A 845 27.07 4.92 45.33
CA GLN A 845 26.60 4.65 46.70
C GLN A 845 26.90 3.22 47.14
N LEU A 846 26.61 2.21 46.31
CA LEU A 846 26.87 0.79 46.64
C LEU A 846 28.38 0.52 46.81
N VAL A 847 29.22 1.09 45.95
CA VAL A 847 30.68 1.01 46.05
C VAL A 847 31.18 1.68 47.35
N ASN A 848 30.64 2.85 47.70
CA ASN A 848 31.02 3.55 48.93
C ASN A 848 30.55 2.80 50.19
N HIS A 849 29.34 2.23 50.19
CA HIS A 849 28.86 1.35 51.26
C HIS A 849 29.74 0.09 51.40
N THR A 850 30.11 -0.54 50.28
CA THR A 850 31.00 -1.71 50.27
C THR A 850 32.41 -1.37 50.78
N LYS A 851 32.96 -0.19 50.43
CA LYS A 851 34.22 0.31 50.98
C LYS A 851 34.13 0.54 52.50
N ALA A 852 33.06 1.19 52.97
CA ALA A 852 32.84 1.42 54.39
C ALA A 852 32.76 0.09 55.17
N LYS A 853 31.96 -0.86 54.70
CA LYS A 853 31.82 -2.19 55.31
C LYS A 853 33.12 -3.00 55.29
N ASN A 854 33.91 -2.91 54.22
CA ASN A 854 35.24 -3.53 54.18
C ASN A 854 36.21 -2.90 55.20
N GLU A 855 36.11 -1.59 55.44
CA GLU A 855 36.92 -0.90 56.45
C GLU A 855 36.48 -1.23 57.88
N GLU A 856 35.17 -1.37 58.13
CA GLU A 856 34.64 -1.91 59.39
C GLU A 856 35.10 -3.34 59.64
N LEU A 857 35.04 -4.21 58.63
CA LEU A 857 35.53 -5.59 58.71
C LEU A 857 37.03 -5.64 58.98
N ARG A 858 37.84 -4.77 58.35
CA ARG A 858 39.28 -4.65 58.65
C ARG A 858 39.53 -4.23 60.10
N LYS A 859 38.80 -3.24 60.61
CA LYS A 859 38.88 -2.80 62.01
C LYS A 859 38.44 -3.90 62.99
N LEU A 860 37.40 -4.66 62.64
CA LEU A 860 36.94 -5.81 63.43
C LEU A 860 38.00 -6.92 63.45
N VAL A 861 38.55 -7.29 62.29
CA VAL A 861 39.64 -8.28 62.17
C VAL A 861 40.84 -7.85 63.02
N LEU A 862 41.31 -6.60 62.90
CA LEU A 862 42.40 -6.07 63.72
C LEU A 862 42.10 -6.14 65.22
N LYS A 863 40.86 -5.82 65.64
CA LYS A 863 40.43 -5.94 67.05
C LYS A 863 40.41 -7.40 67.52
N THR A 864 39.90 -8.33 66.71
CA THR A 864 39.90 -9.76 67.04
C THR A 864 41.30 -10.35 67.07
N THR A 865 42.21 -9.94 66.17
CA THR A 865 43.61 -10.38 66.18
C THR A 865 44.33 -9.90 67.44
N LYS A 866 44.18 -8.63 67.83
CA LYS A 866 44.74 -8.12 69.11
C LYS A 866 44.19 -8.87 70.33
N SER A 867 42.89 -9.10 70.39
CA SER A 867 42.28 -9.86 71.49
C SER A 867 42.72 -11.33 71.50
N LEU A 868 42.97 -11.92 70.32
CA LEU A 868 43.56 -13.26 70.19
C LEU A 868 45.02 -13.29 70.66
N GLU A 869 45.84 -12.29 70.33
CA GLU A 869 47.21 -12.15 70.81
C GLU A 869 47.26 -11.99 72.34
N GLU A 870 46.40 -11.14 72.91
CA GLU A 870 46.27 -10.94 74.36
C GLU A 870 45.84 -12.23 75.09
N THR A 871 44.84 -12.95 74.56
CA THR A 871 44.38 -14.22 75.14
C THR A 871 45.40 -15.34 74.97
N GLN A 872 46.11 -15.42 73.84
CA GLN A 872 47.23 -16.34 73.66
C GLN A 872 48.38 -16.04 74.63
N LYS A 873 48.71 -14.77 74.85
CA LYS A 873 49.72 -14.36 75.83
C LYS A 873 49.31 -14.77 77.25
N ARG A 874 48.08 -14.46 77.66
CA ARG A 874 47.53 -14.87 78.97
C ARG A 874 47.49 -16.39 79.13
N ASN A 875 47.19 -17.14 78.06
CA ASN A 875 47.21 -18.60 78.09
C ASN A 875 48.65 -19.13 78.28
N LYS A 876 49.66 -18.57 77.59
CA LYS A 876 51.08 -18.90 77.83
C LYS A 876 51.52 -18.60 79.28
N GLU A 877 51.11 -17.46 79.82
CA GLU A 877 51.37 -17.07 81.22
C GLU A 877 50.71 -18.05 82.22
N LEU A 878 49.45 -18.42 81.99
CA LEU A 878 48.72 -19.41 82.80
C LEU A 878 49.33 -20.81 82.69
N VAL A 879 49.70 -21.28 81.49
CA VAL A 879 50.38 -22.57 81.31
C VAL A 879 51.71 -22.59 82.05
N SER A 880 52.51 -21.53 81.96
CA SER A 880 53.77 -21.41 82.71
C SER A 880 53.53 -21.47 84.22
N SER A 881 52.51 -20.77 84.73
CA SER A 881 52.12 -20.81 86.14
C SER A 881 51.64 -22.19 86.58
N CYS A 882 50.82 -22.87 85.77
CA CYS A 882 50.39 -24.24 86.03
C CYS A 882 51.57 -25.23 86.05
N THR A 883 52.55 -25.09 85.14
CA THR A 883 53.75 -25.92 85.18
C THR A 883 54.60 -25.68 86.42
N GLN A 884 54.73 -24.42 86.86
CA GLN A 884 55.43 -24.08 88.09
C GLN A 884 54.73 -24.66 89.33
N LEU A 885 53.41 -24.45 89.47
CA LEU A 885 52.62 -25.01 90.56
C LEU A 885 52.64 -26.55 90.57
N SER A 886 52.68 -27.20 89.39
CA SER A 886 52.84 -28.64 89.29
C SER A 886 54.21 -29.12 89.80
N ILE A 887 55.28 -28.38 89.52
CA ILE A 887 56.63 -28.67 90.03
C ILE A 887 56.69 -28.47 91.55
N GLU A 888 56.15 -27.35 92.05
CA GLU A 888 56.08 -27.05 93.50
C GLU A 888 55.27 -28.12 94.25
N ASN A 889 54.12 -28.55 93.70
CA ASN A 889 53.32 -29.62 94.27
C ASN A 889 54.08 -30.97 94.28
N GLN A 890 54.81 -31.30 93.21
CA GLN A 890 55.63 -32.51 93.16
C GLN A 890 56.78 -32.47 94.19
N GLN A 891 57.41 -31.30 94.38
CA GLN A 891 58.43 -31.09 95.42
C GLN A 891 57.85 -31.22 96.83
N HIS A 892 56.68 -30.63 97.10
CA HIS A 892 55.99 -30.76 98.38
C HIS A 892 55.57 -32.20 98.66
N GLN A 893 55.07 -32.93 97.65
CA GLN A 893 54.69 -34.33 97.80
C GLN A 893 55.90 -35.23 98.08
N ALA A 894 57.03 -35.01 97.39
CA ALA A 894 58.29 -35.70 97.70
C ALA A 894 58.79 -35.39 99.13
N LYS A 895 58.65 -34.14 99.59
CA LYS A 895 58.99 -33.76 100.98
C LYS A 895 58.07 -34.41 102.02
N ILE A 896 56.77 -34.49 101.74
CA ILE A 896 55.80 -35.18 102.61
C ILE A 896 56.16 -36.66 102.73
N GLU A 897 56.50 -37.33 101.62
CA GLU A 897 56.86 -38.75 101.66
C GLU A 897 58.14 -39.01 102.45
N GLY A 898 59.20 -38.21 102.23
CA GLY A 898 60.41 -38.29 103.04
C GLY A 898 60.19 -38.02 104.54
N MET A 899 59.24 -37.13 104.89
CA MET A 899 58.86 -36.92 106.29
C MET A 899 58.07 -38.10 106.89
N LYS A 900 57.27 -38.82 106.09
CA LYS A 900 56.61 -40.06 106.54
C LYS A 900 57.61 -41.18 106.78
N GLU A 901 58.55 -41.39 105.84
CA GLU A 901 59.60 -42.41 105.97
C GLU A 901 60.43 -42.18 107.24
N GLU A 902 60.77 -40.92 107.53
CA GLU A 902 61.50 -40.55 108.75
C GLU A 902 60.66 -40.77 110.03
N LEU A 903 59.37 -40.41 110.02
CA LEU A 903 58.46 -40.70 111.15
C LEU A 903 58.25 -42.19 111.37
N GLU A 904 58.14 -43.00 110.32
CA GLU A 904 58.11 -44.47 110.44
C GLU A 904 59.43 -45.01 111.01
N ARG A 905 60.56 -44.46 110.61
CA ARG A 905 61.89 -44.82 111.12
C ARG A 905 62.00 -44.50 112.62
N GLU A 906 61.55 -43.30 113.03
CA GLU A 906 61.48 -42.93 114.45
C GLU A 906 60.52 -43.82 115.24
N HIS A 907 59.32 -44.12 114.71
CA HIS A 907 58.37 -45.03 115.36
C HIS A 907 58.96 -46.42 115.59
N ARG A 908 59.59 -47.02 114.57
CA ARG A 908 60.24 -48.34 114.68
C ARG A 908 61.39 -48.32 115.69
N LEU A 909 62.17 -47.24 115.74
CA LEU A 909 63.22 -47.04 116.74
C LEU A 909 62.64 -46.88 118.16
N MET A 910 61.52 -46.17 118.31
CA MET A 910 60.84 -45.96 119.58
C MET A 910 60.20 -47.26 120.09
N ASP A 911 59.52 -48.02 119.24
CA ASP A 911 59.01 -49.37 119.55
C ASP A 911 60.13 -50.31 120.01
N THR A 912 61.28 -50.27 119.34
CA THR A 912 62.43 -51.10 119.67
C THR A 912 63.00 -50.72 121.05
N LYS A 913 63.12 -49.42 121.35
CA LYS A 913 63.50 -48.92 122.68
C LYS A 913 62.48 -49.31 123.75
N LEU A 914 61.18 -49.21 123.45
CA LEU A 914 60.11 -49.53 124.40
C LEU A 914 60.09 -51.03 124.71
N LYS A 915 60.22 -51.91 123.70
CA LYS A 915 60.36 -53.36 123.89
C LYS A 915 61.60 -53.73 124.70
N ALA A 916 62.75 -53.10 124.44
CA ALA A 916 63.96 -53.31 125.23
C ALA A 916 63.78 -52.88 126.70
N SER A 917 63.08 -51.76 126.93
CA SER A 917 62.75 -51.27 128.28
C SER A 917 61.81 -52.24 129.01
N VAL A 918 60.74 -52.71 128.36
CA VAL A 918 59.82 -53.71 128.92
C VAL A 918 60.57 -54.99 129.29
N MET A 919 61.38 -55.54 128.39
CA MET A 919 62.16 -56.75 128.64
C MET A 919 63.16 -56.57 129.80
N SER A 920 63.73 -55.37 129.96
CA SER A 920 64.61 -55.04 131.11
C SER A 920 63.84 -54.99 132.44
N ILE A 921 62.60 -54.48 132.44
CA ILE A 921 61.73 -54.42 133.62
C ILE A 921 61.22 -55.82 133.98
N GLU A 922 60.84 -56.63 132.98
CA GLU A 922 60.44 -58.03 133.17
C GLU A 922 61.59 -58.85 133.77
N LEU A 923 62.81 -58.70 133.26
CA LEU A 923 63.98 -59.41 133.79
C LEU A 923 64.34 -58.95 135.23
N GLN A 924 64.19 -57.65 135.53
CA GLN A 924 64.38 -57.15 136.89
C GLN A 924 63.31 -57.67 137.87
N THR A 925 62.04 -57.68 137.46
CA THR A 925 60.95 -58.18 138.31
C THR A 925 61.01 -59.69 138.50
N GLN A 926 61.43 -60.46 137.49
CA GLN A 926 61.70 -61.89 137.60
C GLN A 926 62.82 -62.18 138.61
N ASN A 927 63.94 -61.46 138.54
CA ASN A 927 65.03 -61.60 139.52
C ASN A 927 64.55 -61.33 140.97
N ASN A 928 63.76 -60.28 141.17
CA ASN A 928 63.19 -59.96 142.49
C ASN A 928 62.25 -61.07 143.01
N ILE A 929 61.48 -61.72 142.12
CA ILE A 929 60.59 -62.85 142.48
C ILE A 929 61.41 -64.07 142.91
N GLU A 930 62.53 -64.36 142.24
CA GLU A 930 63.41 -65.47 142.59
C GLU A 930 64.14 -65.22 143.93
N GLU A 931 64.57 -63.99 144.19
CA GLU A 931 65.15 -63.60 145.48
C GLU A 931 64.13 -63.75 146.63
N LEU A 932 62.89 -63.27 146.46
CA LEU A 932 61.82 -63.42 147.44
C LEU A 932 61.46 -64.89 147.72
N LYS A 933 61.45 -65.75 146.69
CA LYS A 933 61.24 -67.20 146.88
C LYS A 933 62.37 -67.83 147.72
N SER A 934 63.62 -67.47 147.42
CA SER A 934 64.79 -67.94 148.18
C SER A 934 64.74 -67.51 149.66
N GLN A 935 64.31 -66.27 149.93
CA GLN A 935 64.10 -65.78 151.31
C GLN A 935 62.96 -66.53 152.02
N TYR A 936 61.83 -66.78 151.33
CA TYR A 936 60.71 -67.53 151.90
C TYR A 936 61.09 -68.97 152.28
N ASP A 937 61.84 -69.68 151.42
CA ASP A 937 62.30 -71.04 151.71
C ASP A 937 63.32 -71.10 152.87
N LEU A 938 64.11 -70.04 153.06
CA LEU A 938 65.01 -69.87 154.21
C LEU A 938 64.20 -69.69 155.51
N GLU A 939 63.25 -68.76 155.53
CA GLU A 939 62.33 -68.54 156.67
C GLU A 939 61.55 -69.80 157.03
N LYS A 940 61.02 -70.52 156.03
CA LYS A 940 60.31 -71.79 156.24
C LYS A 940 61.20 -72.84 156.94
N ARG A 941 62.48 -72.96 156.55
CA ARG A 941 63.46 -73.81 157.25
C ARG A 941 63.74 -73.34 158.67
N ASN A 942 63.87 -72.03 158.90
CA ASN A 942 64.12 -71.48 160.23
C ASN A 942 62.97 -71.81 161.20
N ILE A 943 61.72 -71.65 160.77
CA ILE A 943 60.53 -71.98 161.56
C ILE A 943 60.47 -73.47 161.90
N PHE A 944 60.67 -74.35 160.90
CA PHE A 944 60.73 -75.79 161.14
C PHE A 944 61.86 -76.13 162.14
N GLY A 945 63.04 -75.54 161.97
CA GLY A 945 64.22 -75.73 162.82
C GLY A 945 63.99 -75.33 164.28
N TYR A 946 63.34 -74.19 164.50
CA TYR A 946 62.99 -73.70 165.83
C TYR A 946 62.08 -74.69 166.57
N ILE A 947 60.98 -75.12 165.94
CA ILE A 947 59.99 -75.99 166.59
C ILE A 947 60.53 -77.41 166.80
N ALA A 948 61.33 -77.93 165.86
CA ALA A 948 62.05 -79.21 166.04
C ALA A 948 63.04 -79.17 167.21
N THR A 949 63.65 -78.01 167.47
CA THR A 949 64.52 -77.80 168.62
C THR A 949 63.71 -77.70 169.92
N SER A 950 62.58 -76.99 169.92
CA SER A 950 61.71 -76.83 171.10
C SER A 950 61.08 -78.14 171.57
N PHE A 951 60.67 -79.02 170.63
CA PHE A 951 60.07 -80.32 170.94
C PHE A 951 61.05 -81.49 170.75
N ARG A 952 62.34 -81.27 171.01
CA ARG A 952 63.42 -82.25 170.79
C ARG A 952 63.20 -83.63 171.41
N GLN A 953 62.45 -83.74 172.51
CA GLN A 953 62.11 -85.04 173.12
C GLN A 953 61.13 -85.89 172.29
N PHE A 954 60.40 -85.25 171.36
CA PHE A 954 59.48 -85.88 170.41
C PHE A 954 60.04 -85.89 168.97
N PHE A 955 61.15 -85.19 168.72
CA PHE A 955 61.81 -85.13 167.42
C PHE A 955 63.05 -86.02 167.37
N ASN A 956 63.06 -87.00 166.47
CA ASN A 956 64.26 -87.80 166.24
C ASN A 956 65.27 -87.00 165.40
N ALA A 957 66.38 -86.60 166.02
CA ALA A 957 67.43 -85.79 165.40
C ALA A 957 68.16 -86.48 164.22
N SER A 958 67.93 -87.77 163.96
CA SER A 958 68.41 -88.46 162.75
C SER A 958 67.46 -88.34 161.54
N SER A 959 66.29 -87.72 161.70
CA SER A 959 65.35 -87.47 160.60
C SER A 959 65.60 -86.13 159.91
N ILE A 960 65.44 -86.10 158.57
CA ILE A 960 65.61 -84.87 157.77
C ILE A 960 64.42 -83.96 157.99
N LEU A 961 64.69 -82.70 158.33
CA LEU A 961 63.67 -81.72 158.66
C LEU A 961 63.01 -81.12 157.40
N ASN A 962 62.04 -81.86 156.85
CA ASN A 962 61.12 -81.44 155.80
C ASN A 962 59.69 -81.23 156.33
N GLU A 963 58.78 -80.73 155.49
CA GLU A 963 57.40 -80.39 155.87
C GLU A 963 56.61 -81.58 156.42
N ASP A 964 56.82 -82.78 155.87
CA ASP A 964 56.20 -84.02 156.36
C ASP A 964 56.72 -84.44 157.74
N SER A 965 58.04 -84.38 157.96
CA SER A 965 58.65 -84.66 159.28
C SER A 965 58.23 -83.63 160.33
N PHE A 966 58.07 -82.36 159.93
CA PHE A 966 57.63 -81.28 160.79
C PHE A 966 56.17 -81.51 161.21
N LYS A 967 55.30 -81.86 160.26
CA LYS A 967 53.91 -82.24 160.56
C LYS A 967 53.84 -83.46 161.49
N SER A 968 54.60 -84.51 161.20
CA SER A 968 54.68 -85.71 162.05
C SER A 968 55.18 -85.41 163.47
N LEU A 969 56.09 -84.45 163.64
CA LEU A 969 56.51 -83.98 164.96
C LEU A 969 55.36 -83.31 165.70
N VAL A 970 54.67 -82.35 165.05
CA VAL A 970 53.54 -81.62 165.66
C VAL A 970 52.43 -82.59 166.08
N ASP A 971 52.11 -83.59 165.24
CA ASP A 971 51.13 -84.63 165.54
C ASP A 971 51.55 -85.49 166.76
N THR A 972 52.85 -85.80 166.88
CA THR A 972 53.41 -86.57 168.01
C THR A 972 53.36 -85.77 169.33
N VAL A 973 53.74 -84.50 169.29
CA VAL A 973 53.63 -83.55 170.43
C VAL A 973 52.19 -83.43 170.90
N HIS A 974 51.26 -83.30 169.95
CA HIS A 974 49.83 -83.18 170.23
C HIS A 974 49.27 -84.45 170.90
N ALA A 975 49.65 -85.64 170.42
CA ALA A 975 49.25 -86.92 171.01
C ALA A 975 49.72 -87.07 172.47
N GLU A 976 50.95 -86.66 172.78
CA GLU A 976 51.48 -86.76 174.15
C GLU A 976 50.84 -85.76 175.11
N LEU A 977 50.59 -84.51 174.67
CA LEU A 977 49.83 -83.54 175.47
C LEU A 977 48.44 -84.06 175.83
N LEU A 978 47.75 -84.72 174.89
CA LEU A 978 46.46 -85.39 175.15
C LEU A 978 46.60 -86.58 176.12
N ARG A 979 47.72 -87.32 176.07
CA ARG A 979 48.01 -88.42 177.02
C ARG A 979 48.18 -87.88 178.44
N LEU A 980 48.98 -86.83 178.63
CA LEU A 980 49.20 -86.18 179.92
C LEU A 980 47.92 -85.55 180.48
N ALA A 981 47.15 -84.85 179.65
CA ALA A 981 45.85 -84.28 180.04
C ALA A 981 44.87 -85.36 180.55
N LYS A 982 44.85 -86.55 179.91
CA LYS A 982 44.05 -87.69 180.40
C LYS A 982 44.56 -88.25 181.73
N GLN A 983 45.88 -88.28 181.97
CA GLN A 983 46.45 -88.75 183.24
C GLN A 983 46.10 -87.80 184.39
N ASP A 984 46.25 -86.49 184.23
CA ASP A 984 45.84 -85.48 185.22
C ASP A 984 44.35 -85.62 185.57
N LEU A 985 43.48 -85.71 184.56
CA LEU A 985 42.03 -85.88 184.75
C LEU A 985 41.69 -87.19 185.49
N THR A 986 42.49 -88.25 185.29
CA THR A 986 42.34 -89.52 186.01
C THR A 986 42.78 -89.40 187.48
N LEU A 987 43.90 -88.73 187.76
CA LEU A 987 44.38 -88.47 189.13
C LEU A 987 43.37 -87.63 189.93
N ARG A 988 42.80 -86.58 189.32
CA ARG A 988 41.73 -85.77 189.94
C ARG A 988 40.53 -86.62 190.35
N LYS A 989 40.09 -87.54 189.48
CA LYS A 989 38.98 -88.48 189.78
C LYS A 989 39.29 -89.42 190.94
N ILE A 990 40.51 -89.99 190.99
CA ILE A 990 40.88 -90.96 192.04
C ILE A 990 40.89 -90.32 193.43
N LEU A 991 41.36 -89.08 193.52
CA LEU A 991 41.47 -88.36 194.80
C LEU A 991 40.19 -87.59 195.18
N GLY A 992 39.12 -87.69 194.38
CA GLY A 992 37.85 -86.99 194.60
C GLY A 992 37.91 -85.47 194.42
N ILE A 993 38.94 -84.96 193.75
CA ILE A 993 39.29 -83.54 193.71
C ILE A 993 38.55 -82.82 192.58
N THR A 994 37.95 -81.67 192.91
CA THR A 994 37.25 -80.82 191.94
C THR A 994 38.27 -80.15 190.98
N PRO A 995 37.92 -79.84 189.71
CA PRO A 995 38.90 -79.34 188.73
C PRO A 995 39.64 -78.05 189.11
N ALA A 996 39.08 -77.25 190.01
CA ALA A 996 39.66 -75.99 190.49
C ALA A 996 40.69 -76.15 191.62
N GLU A 997 40.86 -77.36 192.17
CA GLU A 997 41.69 -77.60 193.35
C GLU A 997 43.01 -78.28 192.96
N SER A 998 44.10 -77.95 193.68
CA SER A 998 45.41 -78.57 193.44
C SER A 998 45.42 -80.01 193.97
N ILE A 999 45.89 -80.93 193.12
CA ILE A 999 46.06 -82.35 193.44
C ILE A 999 46.95 -82.53 194.67
N GLU A 1000 48.03 -81.74 194.77
CA GLU A 1000 49.02 -81.79 195.85
C GLU A 1000 48.43 -81.35 197.20
N SER A 1001 47.50 -80.40 197.19
CA SER A 1001 46.88 -79.85 198.41
C SER A 1001 45.96 -80.86 199.10
N HIS A 1002 45.19 -81.63 198.34
CA HIS A 1002 44.30 -82.66 198.89
C HIS A 1002 45.05 -83.88 199.42
N ILE A 1003 46.11 -84.33 198.72
CA ILE A 1003 47.01 -85.39 199.22
C ILE A 1003 47.62 -84.98 200.58
N SER A 1004 48.02 -83.71 200.70
CA SER A 1004 48.58 -83.16 201.96
C SER A 1004 47.58 -83.15 203.11
N LYS A 1005 46.28 -83.02 202.83
CA LYS A 1005 45.21 -82.98 203.85
C LYS A 1005 44.84 -84.37 204.35
N LEU A 1006 44.78 -85.36 203.46
CA LEU A 1006 44.56 -86.78 203.80
C LEU A 1006 45.66 -87.31 204.75
N LEU A 1007 46.89 -86.84 204.59
CA LEU A 1007 48.03 -87.17 205.45
C LEU A 1007 47.93 -86.56 206.86
N LEU A 1008 47.17 -85.47 207.07
CA LEU A 1008 46.97 -84.88 208.40
C LEU A 1008 45.89 -85.61 209.21
N ASP A 1009 44.78 -86.01 208.58
CA ASP A 1009 43.69 -86.72 209.27
C ASP A 1009 44.14 -88.09 209.83
N MET A 1010 45.17 -88.71 209.22
CA MET A 1010 45.79 -89.92 209.75
C MET A 1010 46.55 -89.73 211.09
N TYR A 1011 46.83 -88.49 211.51
CA TYR A 1011 47.70 -88.20 212.67
C TYR A 1011 46.98 -87.79 213.96
N GLN A 1012 45.64 -87.70 213.99
CA GLN A 1012 44.84 -87.40 215.20
C GLN A 1012 44.11 -88.61 215.80
N SER A 1013 44.64 -89.82 215.61
CA SER A 1013 44.13 -91.04 216.26
C SER A 1013 45.26 -91.95 216.77
N SER A 1014 46.18 -91.36 217.53
CA SER A 1014 47.10 -92.01 218.49
C SER A 1014 47.63 -90.95 219.46
#